data_AF-A0A1E7IRP9-F1
#
_entry.id   AF-A0A1E7IRP9-F1
#
_cell.length_a   1.000
_cell.length_b   1.000
_cell.length_c   1.000
_cell.angle_alpha   90.00
_cell.angle_beta   90.00
_cell.angle_gamma   90.00
#
_symmetry.space_group_name_H-M   'P 1'
#
loop_
_entity.id
_entity.type
_entity.pdbx_description
1 polymer ?
#
loop_
_entity_poly.entity_id
_entity_poly.type
_entity_poly.pdbx_seq_one_letter_code
_entity_poly.pdbx_strand_id
1 'polypeptide(L)'
;MSIEHFEVLSIELPYVNGTCTIPQGVNWSQGYHTPITCVENGNDTWTYYFGTAKVPISVNEFEAGHPIYRQIKSISETTPTLKLDGMASRGSLSVTFNDWEGDPGPVNTTPNGTYMSKFNARNFLSGREVKLYRFTREGGVNTITSTSVYLSEALKVSASGDYTLTCKSYLERTYKDYNQYPPSTDTVLRLDIDAATTAIPVNDAQYNWSSLPQAIKIGDDLMTPISYDSGTEILTVQGRSYGVKGTGGNSISRTVAEDHEAGDNIQICRVSDEQSMSDYLVELLLTAELPINYLDATAWQTEFDDYWAGTTITNVWHEPIAVKERINSLCMDYMLDIWESAIVPAKIKVSAVSAWKEPSQDIVVGRGITELGFTYSTKPAMRASRTFVKYDKPFKTENDDAGNYKKVAINSDTTYEGSDFYGSVKSVELESSSLLNTNDATLRTQRNTSRFSIEPREYSWDCEEKYLNYLTGDIVSFTHQDLQNVEGGSEVVRAQIIQTKPQYSYKGVGRAYKIKALTYLQAISGGGGENITYRQNSVISEIDIHNDFAGRPSQAVDWTVVLDNCTVLSDDTNNPSIRNGSFAAGSTVTIICINGTDWQSHSGSGGNGAGWIYEPEFEPPWIQAPFAGDGGDGGICFNADGVDTEIYLEGATGNPAYPTADGYIRAPGGGGGGSGGSSIGTPGNGGGSGAGNTPAVGGAGGSATDFFTTVYGDPGQDGDANGNGGTGTGGINGGDWGQDGVDAGGIGPGQGGLAGSGLIKSGATVTIQYTDTARFINGSGDTPD
;
A
#
# COMPACT_ATOMS: atom_id res chain seq x y z
N MET A 1 -49.08 -7.26 -10.54
CA MET A 1 -48.58 -7.96 -11.74
C MET A 1 -47.42 -8.84 -11.29
N SER A 2 -47.33 -10.08 -11.77
CA SER A 2 -46.22 -10.98 -11.40
C SER A 2 -44.99 -10.64 -12.24
N ILE A 3 -43.89 -10.28 -11.56
CA ILE A 3 -42.58 -10.15 -12.19
C ILE A 3 -42.02 -11.58 -12.37
N GLU A 4 -41.63 -11.93 -13.60
CA GLU A 4 -40.96 -13.20 -13.89
C GLU A 4 -39.46 -12.96 -14.11
N HIS A 5 -38.63 -13.94 -13.74
CA HIS A 5 -37.18 -13.91 -13.98
C HIS A 5 -36.77 -15.09 -14.85
N PHE A 6 -35.86 -14.86 -15.78
CA PHE A 6 -35.21 -15.89 -16.58
C PHE A 6 -33.78 -15.47 -16.95
N GLU A 7 -33.00 -16.44 -17.42
CA GLU A 7 -31.59 -16.29 -17.72
C GLU A 7 -31.27 -16.89 -19.08
N VAL A 8 -30.34 -16.26 -19.80
CA VAL A 8 -29.79 -16.76 -21.05
C VAL A 8 -28.27 -16.71 -20.95
N LEU A 9 -27.61 -17.81 -21.29
CA LEU A 9 -26.17 -17.91 -21.44
C LEU A 9 -25.83 -17.84 -22.93
N SER A 10 -24.80 -17.06 -23.27
CA SER A 10 -24.14 -17.15 -24.58
C SER A 10 -22.69 -17.58 -24.45
N ILE A 11 -22.21 -18.29 -25.46
CA ILE A 11 -20.80 -18.62 -25.64
C ILE A 11 -20.45 -18.44 -27.12
N GLU A 12 -19.41 -17.66 -27.37
CA GLU A 12 -18.90 -17.40 -28.71
C GLU A 12 -17.74 -18.36 -29.00
N LEU A 13 -17.83 -19.09 -30.11
CA LEU A 13 -16.84 -20.09 -30.51
C LEU A 13 -16.33 -19.84 -31.93
N PRO A 14 -15.06 -20.18 -32.21
CA PRO A 14 -14.53 -20.09 -33.57
C PRO A 14 -15.33 -20.92 -34.58
N TYR A 15 -15.54 -20.35 -35.75
CA TYR A 15 -16.34 -20.90 -36.84
C TYR A 15 -15.57 -20.86 -38.16
N VAL A 16 -15.84 -21.84 -39.03
CA VAL A 16 -15.30 -21.89 -40.40
C VAL A 16 -16.39 -21.49 -41.37
N ASN A 17 -16.39 -20.22 -41.76
CA ASN A 17 -17.27 -19.66 -42.75
C ASN A 17 -16.79 -20.03 -44.16
N GLY A 18 -17.72 -20.51 -45.00
CA GLY A 18 -17.42 -21.04 -46.34
C GLY A 18 -17.26 -22.56 -46.35
N THR A 19 -16.23 -23.06 -47.02
CA THR A 19 -16.00 -24.51 -47.18
C THR A 19 -15.32 -25.10 -45.95
N CYS A 20 -15.87 -26.20 -45.42
CA CYS A 20 -15.26 -27.01 -44.36
C CYS A 20 -14.85 -28.37 -44.93
N THR A 21 -13.56 -28.54 -45.21
CA THR A 21 -13.01 -29.78 -45.78
C THR A 21 -12.69 -30.77 -44.66
N ILE A 22 -13.14 -32.02 -44.80
CA ILE A 22 -12.89 -33.06 -43.79
C ILE A 22 -11.39 -33.43 -43.75
N PRO A 23 -10.75 -33.49 -42.57
CA PRO A 23 -9.35 -33.91 -42.44
C PRO A 23 -9.08 -35.30 -43.02
N GLN A 24 -7.86 -35.53 -43.50
CA GLN A 24 -7.47 -36.84 -44.04
C GLN A 24 -7.41 -37.90 -42.92
N GLY A 25 -7.97 -39.08 -43.17
CA GLY A 25 -7.90 -40.22 -42.24
C GLY A 25 -9.01 -40.30 -41.20
N VAL A 26 -9.96 -39.35 -41.19
CA VAL A 26 -11.20 -39.47 -40.41
C VAL A 26 -12.39 -39.85 -41.30
N ASN A 27 -13.31 -40.64 -40.75
CA ASN A 27 -14.43 -41.24 -41.50
C ASN A 27 -15.76 -40.58 -41.10
N TRP A 28 -15.86 -39.27 -41.32
CA TRP A 28 -17.06 -38.48 -41.04
C TRP A 28 -17.87 -38.28 -42.33
N SER A 29 -19.20 -38.19 -42.19
CA SER A 29 -20.08 -37.98 -43.35
C SER A 29 -20.05 -36.55 -43.91
N GLN A 30 -19.61 -35.58 -43.10
CA GLN A 30 -19.52 -34.15 -43.42
C GLN A 30 -18.62 -33.44 -42.42
N GLY A 31 -18.11 -32.25 -42.78
CA GLY A 31 -17.52 -31.30 -41.83
C GLY A 31 -18.60 -30.52 -41.07
N TYR A 32 -18.29 -30.04 -39.87
CA TYR A 32 -19.26 -29.36 -38.99
C TYR A 32 -18.95 -27.87 -38.77
N HIS A 33 -18.13 -27.28 -39.64
CA HIS A 33 -17.78 -25.85 -39.64
C HIS A 33 -17.16 -25.36 -38.32
N THR A 34 -16.55 -26.27 -37.56
CA THR A 34 -15.70 -25.93 -36.42
C THR A 34 -14.25 -26.25 -36.75
N PRO A 35 -13.25 -25.53 -36.21
CA PRO A 35 -11.84 -25.75 -36.56
C PRO A 35 -11.34 -27.18 -36.34
N ILE A 36 -11.91 -27.94 -35.40
CA ILE A 36 -11.53 -29.35 -35.17
C ILE A 36 -12.10 -30.30 -36.23
N THR A 37 -13.14 -29.88 -36.95
CA THR A 37 -13.85 -30.69 -37.94
C THR A 37 -13.51 -30.31 -39.39
N CYS A 38 -12.66 -29.30 -39.58
CA CYS A 38 -12.25 -28.79 -40.88
C CYS A 38 -10.72 -28.79 -41.00
N VAL A 39 -10.19 -28.81 -42.23
CA VAL A 39 -8.76 -28.56 -42.51
C VAL A 39 -8.44 -27.06 -42.38
N GLU A 40 -9.42 -26.21 -42.68
CA GLU A 40 -9.32 -24.76 -42.62
C GLU A 40 -9.31 -24.23 -41.18
N ASN A 41 -8.56 -23.15 -40.96
CA ASN A 41 -8.58 -22.42 -39.68
C ASN A 41 -9.90 -21.68 -39.51
N GLY A 42 -10.31 -21.45 -38.25
CA GLY A 42 -11.44 -20.58 -37.94
C GLY A 42 -11.19 -19.16 -38.46
N ASN A 43 -12.14 -18.63 -39.22
CA ASN A 43 -12.08 -17.31 -39.87
C ASN A 43 -13.25 -16.40 -39.48
N ASP A 44 -14.14 -16.88 -38.62
CA ASP A 44 -15.34 -16.20 -38.15
C ASP A 44 -15.73 -16.75 -36.76
N THR A 45 -16.83 -16.27 -36.19
CA THR A 45 -17.36 -16.76 -34.91
C THR A 45 -18.84 -17.15 -34.99
N TRP A 46 -19.25 -18.07 -34.11
CA TRP A 46 -20.64 -18.48 -33.95
C TRP A 46 -21.05 -18.40 -32.48
N THR A 47 -22.12 -17.66 -32.20
CA THR A 47 -22.67 -17.53 -30.85
C THR A 47 -23.75 -18.57 -30.59
N TYR A 48 -23.56 -19.36 -29.53
CA TYR A 48 -24.55 -20.33 -29.06
C TYR A 48 -25.31 -19.77 -27.86
N TYR A 49 -26.64 -19.86 -27.88
CA TYR A 49 -27.51 -19.39 -26.79
C TYR A 49 -28.23 -20.52 -26.08
N PHE A 50 -28.19 -20.51 -24.75
CA PHE A 50 -28.89 -21.45 -23.89
C PHE A 50 -29.75 -20.69 -22.88
N GLY A 51 -31.01 -21.07 -22.72
CA GLY A 51 -31.96 -20.39 -21.84
C GLY A 51 -32.46 -21.29 -20.72
N THR A 52 -32.95 -20.70 -19.62
CA THR A 52 -33.76 -21.44 -18.65
C THR A 52 -35.13 -21.80 -19.25
N ALA A 53 -35.83 -22.77 -18.65
CA ALA A 53 -37.16 -23.18 -19.12
C ALA A 53 -38.19 -22.04 -19.14
N LYS A 54 -37.95 -20.96 -18.37
CA LYS A 54 -38.81 -19.78 -18.27
C LYS A 54 -38.63 -18.77 -19.41
N VAL A 55 -37.63 -18.94 -20.28
CA VAL A 55 -37.45 -18.04 -21.44
C VAL A 55 -38.73 -18.06 -22.30
N PRO A 56 -39.35 -16.89 -22.56
CA PRO A 56 -40.57 -16.82 -23.35
C PRO A 56 -40.35 -17.33 -24.78
N ILE A 57 -41.35 -18.00 -25.36
CA ILE A 57 -41.32 -18.45 -26.78
C ILE A 57 -41.26 -17.25 -27.75
N SER A 58 -41.61 -16.04 -27.30
CA SER A 58 -41.44 -14.82 -28.10
C SER A 58 -39.97 -14.38 -28.22
N VAL A 59 -39.08 -14.90 -27.36
CA VAL A 59 -37.64 -14.64 -27.38
C VAL A 59 -36.97 -15.90 -27.93
N ASN A 60 -37.02 -16.07 -29.25
CA ASN A 60 -36.42 -17.23 -29.90
C ASN A 60 -34.99 -16.97 -30.37
N GLU A 61 -34.61 -15.72 -30.61
CA GLU A 61 -33.32 -15.34 -31.19
C GLU A 61 -32.82 -14.05 -30.54
N PHE A 62 -31.54 -14.04 -30.14
CA PHE A 62 -30.84 -12.80 -29.73
C PHE A 62 -30.24 -12.09 -30.95
N GLU A 63 -29.77 -12.89 -31.91
CA GLU A 63 -29.18 -12.48 -33.17
C GLU A 63 -29.83 -13.29 -34.29
N ALA A 64 -30.00 -12.69 -35.47
CA ALA A 64 -30.75 -13.28 -36.57
C ALA A 64 -30.19 -14.66 -36.96
N GLY A 65 -31.03 -15.70 -36.87
CA GLY A 65 -30.66 -17.07 -37.21
C GLY A 65 -30.04 -17.91 -36.08
N HIS A 66 -29.93 -17.37 -34.86
CA HIS A 66 -29.37 -18.09 -33.70
C HIS A 66 -30.45 -18.45 -32.66
N PRO A 67 -30.98 -19.70 -32.66
CA PRO A 67 -32.03 -20.09 -31.72
C PRO A 67 -31.52 -20.20 -30.27
N ILE A 68 -32.37 -19.85 -29.32
CA ILE A 68 -32.13 -20.05 -27.88
C ILE A 68 -32.60 -21.45 -27.46
N TYR A 69 -31.65 -22.31 -27.06
CA TYR A 69 -31.98 -23.65 -26.56
C TYR A 69 -32.34 -23.59 -25.08
N ARG A 70 -33.62 -23.81 -24.74
CA ARG A 70 -34.16 -23.74 -23.35
C ARG A 70 -33.77 -24.95 -22.49
N GLN A 71 -32.47 -25.13 -22.28
CA GLN A 71 -31.87 -26.33 -21.73
C GLN A 71 -31.11 -26.10 -20.42
N ILE A 72 -31.02 -24.87 -19.92
CA ILE A 72 -30.43 -24.59 -18.61
C ILE A 72 -31.32 -25.20 -17.52
N LYS A 73 -30.76 -26.14 -16.77
CA LYS A 73 -31.37 -26.84 -15.64
C LYS A 73 -31.14 -26.09 -14.32
N SER A 74 -29.92 -25.63 -14.09
CA SER A 74 -29.55 -24.87 -12.89
C SER A 74 -28.35 -23.97 -13.14
N ILE A 75 -28.28 -22.89 -12.34
CA ILE A 75 -27.18 -21.94 -12.33
C ILE A 75 -26.70 -21.84 -10.89
N SER A 76 -25.39 -21.96 -10.69
CA SER A 76 -24.71 -21.66 -9.44
C SER A 76 -23.62 -20.64 -9.73
N GLU A 77 -23.67 -19.52 -9.03
CA GLU A 77 -22.71 -18.44 -9.20
C GLU A 77 -22.13 -18.05 -7.85
N THR A 78 -20.82 -17.85 -7.83
CA THR A 78 -20.11 -17.21 -6.74
C THR A 78 -19.61 -15.85 -7.21
N THR A 79 -19.66 -14.87 -6.32
CA THR A 79 -19.17 -13.52 -6.57
C THR A 79 -17.99 -13.24 -5.65
N PRO A 80 -17.12 -12.28 -6.01
CA PRO A 80 -15.97 -11.96 -5.17
C PRO A 80 -16.36 -11.63 -3.74
N THR A 81 -15.57 -12.14 -2.79
CA THR A 81 -15.59 -11.73 -1.40
C THR A 81 -14.32 -10.92 -1.16
N LEU A 82 -14.50 -9.64 -0.83
CA LEU A 82 -13.41 -8.74 -0.46
C LEU A 82 -12.70 -9.26 0.79
N LYS A 83 -11.38 -9.03 0.85
CA LYS A 83 -10.50 -9.51 1.89
C LYS A 83 -9.57 -8.38 2.30
N LEU A 84 -9.43 -8.17 3.60
CA LEU A 84 -8.60 -7.09 4.12
C LEU A 84 -7.09 -7.34 4.00
N ASP A 85 -6.72 -8.59 3.79
CA ASP A 85 -5.36 -9.12 3.81
C ASP A 85 -4.93 -9.70 2.46
N GLY A 86 -5.56 -9.28 1.36
CA GLY A 86 -5.13 -9.69 0.03
C GLY A 86 -6.20 -9.54 -1.03
N MET A 87 -5.88 -10.04 -2.23
CA MET A 87 -6.81 -9.98 -3.36
C MET A 87 -8.10 -10.75 -3.04
N ALA A 88 -9.24 -10.21 -3.49
CA ALA A 88 -10.55 -10.78 -3.22
C ALA A 88 -10.67 -12.22 -3.74
N SER A 89 -11.58 -13.01 -3.16
CA SER A 89 -11.88 -14.32 -3.73
C SER A 89 -12.42 -14.19 -5.16
N ARG A 90 -12.17 -15.18 -6.00
CA ARG A 90 -12.65 -15.15 -7.39
C ARG A 90 -14.15 -15.44 -7.47
N GLY A 91 -14.80 -14.81 -8.45
CA GLY A 91 -16.11 -15.26 -8.90
C GLY A 91 -16.00 -16.52 -9.77
N SER A 92 -17.05 -17.31 -9.79
CA SER A 92 -17.18 -18.49 -10.65
C SER A 92 -18.62 -18.70 -11.05
N LEU A 93 -18.81 -19.32 -12.22
CA LEU A 93 -20.13 -19.66 -12.75
C LEU A 93 -20.15 -21.14 -13.10
N SER A 94 -21.18 -21.84 -12.68
CA SER A 94 -21.47 -23.22 -13.06
C SER A 94 -22.89 -23.30 -13.60
N VAL A 95 -23.02 -23.70 -14.86
CA VAL A 95 -24.32 -23.87 -15.52
C VAL A 95 -24.49 -25.31 -15.91
N THR A 96 -25.57 -25.93 -15.44
CA THR A 96 -25.93 -27.30 -15.77
C THR A 96 -27.04 -27.29 -16.83
N PHE A 97 -26.88 -28.13 -17.84
CA PHE A 97 -27.79 -28.28 -18.96
C PHE A 97 -28.42 -29.68 -18.97
N ASN A 98 -29.69 -29.74 -19.37
CA ASN A 98 -30.28 -30.99 -19.83
C ASN A 98 -29.72 -31.30 -21.22
N ASP A 99 -29.37 -32.58 -21.45
CA ASP A 99 -29.03 -33.05 -22.78
C ASP A 99 -30.29 -33.51 -23.52
N TRP A 100 -30.23 -33.55 -24.86
CA TRP A 100 -31.34 -33.99 -25.70
C TRP A 100 -30.85 -34.68 -26.97
N GLU A 101 -31.71 -35.51 -27.55
CA GLU A 101 -31.42 -36.22 -28.80
C GLU A 101 -31.41 -35.27 -30.00
N GLY A 102 -30.50 -35.55 -30.94
CA GLY A 102 -30.39 -34.83 -32.20
C GLY A 102 -29.22 -33.85 -32.23
N ASP A 103 -29.25 -32.96 -33.21
CA ASP A 103 -28.19 -31.99 -33.47
C ASP A 103 -28.77 -30.87 -34.32
N PRO A 104 -29.17 -29.74 -33.73
CA PRO A 104 -29.56 -28.59 -34.51
C PRO A 104 -28.40 -28.01 -35.35
N GLY A 105 -27.13 -28.29 -35.03
CA GLY A 105 -25.96 -27.75 -35.72
C GLY A 105 -25.91 -26.21 -35.77
N PRO A 106 -24.79 -25.59 -36.19
CA PRO A 106 -24.85 -24.24 -36.76
C PRO A 106 -25.36 -24.29 -38.21
N VAL A 107 -25.04 -25.36 -38.96
CA VAL A 107 -25.44 -25.54 -40.38
C VAL A 107 -25.84 -26.98 -40.70
N ASN A 108 -25.06 -27.97 -40.23
CA ASN A 108 -25.24 -29.38 -40.57
C ASN A 108 -25.83 -30.18 -39.39
N THR A 109 -26.85 -31.01 -39.66
CA THR A 109 -27.56 -31.81 -38.64
C THR A 109 -27.25 -33.29 -38.75
N THR A 110 -27.35 -34.02 -37.62
CA THR A 110 -27.19 -35.48 -37.57
C THR A 110 -28.19 -36.12 -36.61
N PRO A 111 -28.81 -37.27 -36.99
CA PRO A 111 -29.82 -37.92 -36.15
C PRO A 111 -29.24 -38.73 -34.98
N ASN A 112 -27.96 -39.13 -35.03
CA ASN A 112 -27.37 -40.05 -34.06
C ASN A 112 -26.72 -39.34 -32.88
N GLY A 113 -26.97 -39.78 -31.64
CA GLY A 113 -26.35 -39.23 -30.43
C GLY A 113 -27.01 -37.93 -29.95
N THR A 114 -26.49 -37.39 -28.83
CA THR A 114 -27.09 -36.24 -28.14
C THR A 114 -26.35 -34.94 -28.44
N TYR A 115 -27.03 -33.80 -28.28
CA TYR A 115 -26.48 -32.51 -28.65
C TYR A 115 -25.27 -32.11 -27.81
N MET A 116 -25.34 -32.19 -26.49
CA MET A 116 -24.25 -31.72 -25.63
C MET A 116 -22.98 -32.55 -25.80
N SER A 117 -23.14 -33.86 -26.05
CA SER A 117 -22.03 -34.76 -26.41
C SER A 117 -21.34 -34.30 -27.70
N LYS A 118 -22.10 -33.94 -28.72
CA LYS A 118 -21.56 -33.43 -30.00
C LYS A 118 -20.95 -32.05 -29.86
N PHE A 119 -21.61 -31.16 -29.11
CA PHE A 119 -21.12 -29.81 -28.84
C PHE A 119 -19.74 -29.85 -28.18
N ASN A 120 -19.56 -30.72 -27.19
CA ASN A 120 -18.27 -30.94 -26.53
C ASN A 120 -17.23 -31.55 -27.49
N ALA A 121 -17.61 -32.53 -28.31
CA ALA A 121 -16.69 -33.20 -29.24
C ALA A 121 -16.21 -32.30 -30.38
N ARG A 122 -16.97 -31.25 -30.73
CA ARG A 122 -16.70 -30.37 -31.87
C ARG A 122 -16.03 -29.05 -31.50
N ASN A 123 -15.86 -28.75 -30.21
CA ASN A 123 -15.42 -27.43 -29.77
C ASN A 123 -14.39 -27.52 -28.63
N PHE A 124 -13.41 -26.62 -28.68
CA PHE A 124 -12.56 -26.34 -27.52
C PHE A 124 -13.17 -25.21 -26.69
N LEU A 125 -13.79 -25.60 -25.59
CA LEU A 125 -14.52 -24.68 -24.71
C LEU A 125 -13.61 -24.00 -23.68
N SER A 126 -12.42 -24.51 -23.40
CA SER A 126 -11.55 -23.87 -22.40
C SER A 126 -11.06 -22.51 -22.86
N GLY A 127 -11.10 -21.52 -21.96
CA GLY A 127 -10.68 -20.14 -22.21
C GLY A 127 -11.62 -19.30 -23.09
N ARG A 128 -12.86 -19.75 -23.32
CA ARG A 128 -13.84 -19.01 -24.14
C ARG A 128 -14.68 -18.08 -23.29
N GLU A 129 -15.06 -16.95 -23.86
CA GLU A 129 -15.91 -15.99 -23.15
C GLU A 129 -17.35 -16.51 -23.08
N VAL A 130 -17.92 -16.43 -21.88
CA VAL A 130 -19.29 -16.83 -21.57
C VAL A 130 -20.01 -15.64 -20.97
N LYS A 131 -21.15 -15.26 -21.55
CA LYS A 131 -22.01 -14.18 -21.04
C LYS A 131 -23.27 -14.77 -20.42
N LEU A 132 -23.62 -14.34 -19.21
CA LEU A 132 -24.87 -14.67 -18.55
C LEU A 132 -25.76 -13.42 -18.49
N TYR A 133 -26.81 -13.42 -19.28
CA TYR A 133 -27.85 -12.39 -19.31
C TYR A 133 -28.94 -12.73 -18.29
N ARG A 134 -29.27 -11.76 -17.45
CA ARG A 134 -30.35 -11.86 -16.46
C ARG A 134 -31.49 -10.95 -16.88
N PHE A 135 -32.69 -11.51 -16.95
CA PHE A 135 -33.88 -10.78 -17.36
C PHE A 135 -34.89 -10.66 -16.22
N THR A 136 -35.67 -9.58 -16.29
CA THR A 136 -36.99 -9.44 -15.68
C THR A 136 -38.03 -9.31 -16.77
N ARG A 137 -39.21 -9.87 -16.52
CA ARG A 137 -40.37 -9.71 -17.39
C ARG A 137 -41.54 -9.13 -16.62
N GLU A 138 -42.04 -8.00 -17.11
CA GLU A 138 -43.20 -7.31 -16.55
C GLU A 138 -44.12 -6.85 -17.67
N GLY A 139 -45.42 -7.12 -17.57
CA GLY A 139 -46.40 -6.74 -18.60
C GLY A 139 -46.12 -7.32 -20.00
N GLY A 140 -45.33 -8.40 -20.09
CA GLY A 140 -44.91 -9.00 -21.36
C GLY A 140 -43.62 -8.42 -21.96
N VAL A 141 -43.08 -7.33 -21.39
CA VAL A 141 -41.81 -6.72 -21.78
C VAL A 141 -40.66 -7.42 -21.07
N ASN A 142 -39.62 -7.79 -21.82
CA ASN A 142 -38.41 -8.40 -21.27
C ASN A 142 -37.32 -7.33 -21.18
N THR A 143 -36.74 -7.17 -19.99
CA THR A 143 -35.68 -6.19 -19.71
C THR A 143 -34.46 -6.93 -19.18
N ILE A 144 -33.28 -6.67 -19.76
CA ILE A 144 -32.02 -7.15 -19.21
C ILE A 144 -31.73 -6.34 -17.93
N THR A 145 -31.61 -7.01 -16.79
CA THR A 145 -31.24 -6.36 -15.52
C THR A 145 -29.74 -6.30 -15.32
N SER A 146 -29.02 -7.35 -15.75
CA SER A 146 -27.57 -7.39 -15.71
C SER A 146 -27.03 -8.41 -16.69
N THR A 147 -25.78 -8.22 -17.11
CA THR A 147 -25.00 -9.19 -17.87
C THR A 147 -23.69 -9.44 -17.13
N SER A 148 -23.34 -10.71 -16.91
CA SER A 148 -22.04 -11.09 -16.33
C SER A 148 -21.16 -11.81 -17.34
N VAL A 149 -19.84 -11.64 -17.26
CA VAL A 149 -18.88 -12.25 -18.19
C VAL A 149 -17.89 -13.14 -17.42
N TYR A 150 -17.59 -14.32 -17.97
CA TYR A 150 -16.65 -15.29 -17.43
C TYR A 150 -15.83 -15.96 -18.54
N LEU A 151 -14.78 -16.68 -18.15
CA LEU A 151 -14.03 -17.60 -19.00
C LEU A 151 -14.42 -19.05 -18.69
N SER A 152 -14.87 -19.80 -19.68
CA SER A 152 -15.13 -21.23 -19.51
C SER A 152 -13.85 -22.00 -19.23
N GLU A 153 -13.94 -22.96 -18.33
CA GLU A 153 -12.83 -23.82 -17.91
C GLU A 153 -13.01 -25.23 -18.48
N ALA A 154 -14.17 -25.84 -18.21
CA ALA A 154 -14.45 -27.22 -18.60
C ALA A 154 -15.95 -27.48 -18.76
N LEU A 155 -16.29 -28.42 -19.64
CA LEU A 155 -17.62 -28.99 -19.76
C LEU A 155 -17.56 -30.47 -19.34
N LYS A 156 -18.34 -30.84 -18.33
CA LYS A 156 -18.32 -32.19 -17.73
C LYS A 156 -19.70 -32.83 -17.77
N VAL A 157 -19.75 -34.12 -18.05
CA VAL A 157 -20.98 -34.92 -17.94
C VAL A 157 -21.07 -35.55 -16.54
N SER A 158 -22.24 -35.47 -15.91
CA SER A 158 -22.52 -36.11 -14.63
C SER A 158 -22.93 -37.57 -14.83
N ALA A 159 -22.97 -38.35 -13.73
CA ALA A 159 -23.53 -39.70 -13.76
C ALA A 159 -25.02 -39.75 -14.16
N SER A 160 -25.75 -38.63 -13.98
CA SER A 160 -27.14 -38.49 -14.43
C SER A 160 -27.29 -38.15 -15.92
N GLY A 161 -26.18 -37.95 -16.64
CA GLY A 161 -26.17 -37.54 -18.05
C GLY A 161 -26.35 -36.03 -18.26
N ASP A 162 -26.38 -35.23 -17.20
CA ASP A 162 -26.43 -33.77 -17.31
C ASP A 162 -25.04 -33.20 -17.60
N TYR A 163 -24.98 -32.13 -18.39
CA TYR A 163 -23.73 -31.47 -18.73
C TYR A 163 -23.55 -30.21 -17.89
N THR A 164 -22.37 -29.98 -17.34
CA THR A 164 -22.06 -28.81 -16.52
C THR A 164 -20.86 -28.06 -17.07
N LEU A 165 -21.09 -26.81 -17.49
CA LEU A 165 -20.04 -25.88 -17.89
C LEU A 165 -19.58 -25.10 -16.66
N THR A 166 -18.32 -25.28 -16.27
CA THR A 166 -17.67 -24.48 -15.23
C THR A 166 -16.91 -23.33 -15.87
N CYS A 167 -17.04 -22.14 -15.29
CA CYS A 167 -16.40 -20.92 -15.72
C CYS A 167 -15.77 -20.20 -14.52
N LYS A 168 -14.73 -19.42 -14.79
CA LYS A 168 -13.93 -18.66 -13.83
C LYS A 168 -13.87 -17.20 -14.27
N SER A 169 -13.59 -16.30 -13.33
CA SER A 169 -13.40 -14.89 -13.66
C SER A 169 -12.05 -14.68 -14.39
N TYR A 170 -11.88 -13.55 -15.09
CA TYR A 170 -10.64 -13.22 -15.81
C TYR A 170 -9.43 -13.10 -14.89
N LEU A 171 -9.65 -12.67 -13.64
CA LEU A 171 -8.63 -12.60 -12.60
C LEU A 171 -8.00 -13.97 -12.28
N GLU A 172 -8.59 -15.10 -12.70
CA GLU A 172 -7.95 -16.43 -12.65
C GLU A 172 -6.56 -16.42 -13.31
N ARG A 173 -6.36 -15.60 -14.35
CA ARG A 173 -5.10 -15.58 -15.10
C ARG A 173 -3.91 -15.15 -14.25
N THR A 174 -4.10 -14.39 -13.17
CA THR A 174 -3.01 -13.98 -12.26
C THR A 174 -2.51 -15.13 -11.39
N TYR A 175 -3.28 -16.21 -11.23
CA TYR A 175 -2.95 -17.37 -10.39
C TYR A 175 -2.17 -18.45 -11.12
N LYS A 176 -1.97 -18.31 -12.43
CA LYS A 176 -1.34 -19.36 -13.21
C LYS A 176 0.16 -19.29 -13.02
N ASP A 177 0.78 -20.41 -12.66
CA ASP A 177 2.21 -20.49 -12.38
C ASP A 177 3.09 -20.09 -13.57
N TYR A 178 2.54 -20.05 -14.79
CA TYR A 178 3.24 -19.57 -15.98
C TYR A 178 3.14 -18.05 -16.21
N ASN A 179 2.25 -17.36 -15.48
CA ASN A 179 2.15 -15.90 -15.48
C ASN A 179 2.91 -15.36 -14.28
N GLN A 180 4.23 -15.25 -14.43
CA GLN A 180 5.16 -14.82 -13.38
C GLN A 180 5.67 -13.39 -13.60
N TYR A 181 6.00 -12.73 -12.49
CA TYR A 181 6.62 -11.40 -12.50
C TYR A 181 7.79 -11.32 -11.50
N PRO A 182 9.03 -11.07 -11.99
CA PRO A 182 9.43 -11.02 -13.40
C PRO A 182 9.22 -12.37 -14.13
N PRO A 183 9.29 -12.40 -15.48
CA PRO A 183 9.30 -13.65 -16.23
C PRO A 183 10.50 -14.52 -15.84
N SER A 184 10.29 -15.84 -15.69
CA SER A 184 11.39 -16.79 -15.55
C SER A 184 12.22 -16.84 -16.82
N THR A 185 13.54 -17.03 -16.67
CA THR A 185 14.47 -17.17 -17.80
C THR A 185 15.32 -18.42 -17.69
N ASP A 186 15.55 -19.07 -18.83
CA ASP A 186 16.38 -20.28 -18.93
C ASP A 186 17.84 -19.97 -19.30
N THR A 187 18.24 -18.70 -19.25
CA THR A 187 19.59 -18.24 -19.62
C THR A 187 20.63 -18.64 -18.58
N VAL A 188 21.82 -19.02 -19.06
CA VAL A 188 22.95 -19.42 -18.21
C VAL A 188 24.22 -18.65 -18.53
N LEU A 189 25.10 -18.58 -17.54
CA LEU A 189 26.47 -18.09 -17.67
C LEU A 189 27.29 -19.10 -18.48
N ARG A 190 28.05 -18.64 -19.47
CA ARG A 190 28.82 -19.53 -20.37
C ARG A 190 30.20 -19.91 -19.86
N LEU A 191 30.84 -19.04 -19.07
CA LEU A 191 32.18 -19.22 -18.52
C LEU A 191 32.22 -18.69 -17.09
N ASP A 192 33.12 -19.22 -16.28
CA ASP A 192 33.36 -18.74 -14.92
C ASP A 192 33.70 -17.25 -14.92
N ILE A 193 33.20 -16.53 -13.92
CA ILE A 193 33.51 -15.12 -13.69
C ILE A 193 33.88 -14.91 -12.22
N ASP A 194 34.81 -13.98 -11.97
CA ASP A 194 35.12 -13.55 -10.61
C ASP A 194 34.28 -12.32 -10.19
N ALA A 195 34.37 -11.96 -8.92
CA ALA A 195 33.68 -10.81 -8.33
C ALA A 195 34.11 -9.45 -8.93
N ALA A 196 35.17 -9.39 -9.74
CA ALA A 196 35.63 -8.16 -10.42
C ALA A 196 35.21 -8.10 -11.90
N THR A 197 34.76 -9.22 -12.47
CA THR A 197 34.46 -9.35 -13.89
C THR A 197 33.17 -8.58 -14.24
N THR A 198 33.29 -7.66 -15.21
CA THR A 198 32.17 -6.86 -15.75
C THR A 198 31.76 -7.26 -17.18
N ALA A 199 32.54 -8.13 -17.83
CA ALA A 199 32.23 -8.70 -19.13
C ALA A 199 31.60 -10.09 -18.92
N ILE A 200 30.28 -10.15 -18.80
CA ILE A 200 29.53 -11.36 -18.43
C ILE A 200 29.24 -12.18 -19.69
N PRO A 201 29.79 -13.39 -19.84
CA PRO A 201 29.58 -14.23 -21.02
C PRO A 201 28.22 -14.94 -20.92
N VAL A 202 27.27 -14.56 -21.76
CA VAL A 202 25.87 -15.04 -21.73
C VAL A 202 25.55 -15.90 -22.96
N ASN A 203 24.46 -16.66 -22.94
CA ASN A 203 23.95 -17.37 -24.12
C ASN A 203 22.81 -16.57 -24.78
N ASP A 204 22.89 -16.35 -26.09
CA ASP A 204 21.88 -15.61 -26.87
C ASP A 204 20.68 -16.47 -27.34
N ALA A 205 20.83 -17.79 -27.30
CA ALA A 205 19.82 -18.71 -27.82
C ALA A 205 18.52 -18.72 -26.99
N GLN A 206 18.58 -18.27 -25.73
CA GLN A 206 17.48 -18.35 -24.76
C GLN A 206 16.91 -16.99 -24.36
N TYR A 207 17.59 -15.89 -24.68
CA TYR A 207 17.09 -14.53 -24.44
C TYR A 207 17.70 -13.54 -25.44
N ASN A 208 16.87 -12.59 -25.90
CA ASN A 208 17.35 -11.54 -26.79
C ASN A 208 18.01 -10.40 -26.01
N TRP A 209 19.31 -10.53 -25.75
CA TRP A 209 20.13 -9.53 -25.04
C TRP A 209 20.29 -8.20 -25.78
N SER A 210 19.87 -8.11 -27.06
CA SER A 210 19.82 -6.82 -27.78
C SER A 210 18.82 -5.85 -27.14
N SER A 211 17.82 -6.38 -26.43
CA SER A 211 16.95 -5.62 -25.53
C SER A 211 17.44 -5.79 -24.11
N LEU A 212 18.35 -4.92 -23.68
CA LEU A 212 18.96 -5.02 -22.35
C LEU A 212 17.89 -5.00 -21.25
N PRO A 213 17.94 -5.94 -20.28
CA PRO A 213 17.08 -5.88 -19.12
C PRO A 213 17.54 -4.78 -18.16
N GLN A 214 16.64 -4.33 -17.27
CA GLN A 214 16.96 -3.29 -16.28
C GLN A 214 17.98 -3.77 -15.25
N ALA A 215 17.92 -5.05 -14.87
CA ALA A 215 18.90 -5.71 -14.01
C ALA A 215 18.91 -7.22 -14.28
N ILE A 216 20.00 -7.89 -13.91
CA ILE A 216 20.13 -9.34 -13.90
C ILE A 216 20.57 -9.83 -12.51
N LYS A 217 20.22 -11.07 -12.18
CA LYS A 217 20.62 -11.77 -10.95
C LYS A 217 21.37 -13.06 -11.31
N ILE A 218 22.51 -13.31 -10.67
CA ILE A 218 23.22 -14.60 -10.67
C ILE A 218 23.56 -14.92 -9.20
N GLY A 219 23.20 -16.09 -8.68
CA GLY A 219 23.30 -16.31 -7.22
C GLY A 219 22.49 -15.25 -6.49
N ASP A 220 23.12 -14.47 -5.58
CA ASP A 220 22.52 -13.27 -4.96
C ASP A 220 23.11 -11.94 -5.45
N ASP A 221 23.96 -11.99 -6.49
CA ASP A 221 24.56 -10.82 -7.12
C ASP A 221 23.62 -10.16 -8.13
N LEU A 222 23.31 -8.88 -7.90
CA LEU A 222 22.54 -8.04 -8.80
C LEU A 222 23.45 -7.16 -9.65
N MET A 223 23.34 -7.27 -10.97
CA MET A 223 24.14 -6.52 -11.92
C MET A 223 23.25 -5.68 -12.84
N THR A 224 23.70 -4.47 -13.16
CA THR A 224 23.01 -3.55 -14.09
C THR A 224 23.69 -3.58 -15.46
N PRO A 225 23.06 -4.12 -16.52
CA PRO A 225 23.65 -4.15 -17.85
C PRO A 225 23.81 -2.78 -18.50
N ILE A 226 24.85 -2.63 -19.33
CA ILE A 226 25.18 -1.41 -20.07
C ILE A 226 25.12 -1.64 -21.58
N SER A 227 25.67 -2.76 -22.05
CA SER A 227 25.75 -3.07 -23.47
C SER A 227 25.86 -4.58 -23.71
N TYR A 228 25.48 -5.02 -24.91
CA TYR A 228 25.60 -6.40 -25.35
C TYR A 228 26.29 -6.46 -26.71
N ASP A 229 27.27 -7.35 -26.86
CA ASP A 229 27.92 -7.67 -28.12
C ASP A 229 27.47 -9.05 -28.61
N SER A 230 26.64 -9.09 -29.65
CA SER A 230 26.13 -10.34 -30.24
C SER A 230 27.19 -11.16 -30.97
N GLY A 231 28.34 -10.56 -31.34
CA GLY A 231 29.42 -11.29 -32.01
C GLY A 231 30.24 -12.15 -31.05
N THR A 232 30.30 -11.74 -29.78
CA THR A 232 31.04 -12.44 -28.72
C THR A 232 30.14 -13.02 -27.63
N GLU A 233 28.84 -12.70 -27.68
CA GLU A 233 27.83 -13.01 -26.66
C GLU A 233 28.24 -12.51 -25.25
N ILE A 234 28.79 -11.30 -25.18
CA ILE A 234 29.22 -10.67 -23.93
C ILE A 234 28.25 -9.55 -23.55
N LEU A 235 27.70 -9.66 -22.34
CA LEU A 235 26.94 -8.62 -21.67
C LEU A 235 27.88 -7.82 -20.75
N THR A 236 28.10 -6.55 -21.07
CA THR A 236 28.87 -5.65 -20.21
C THR A 236 27.95 -5.06 -19.15
N VAL A 237 28.33 -5.18 -17.87
CA VAL A 237 27.60 -4.62 -16.73
C VAL A 237 28.36 -3.47 -16.09
N GLN A 238 27.67 -2.67 -15.25
CA GLN A 238 28.30 -1.70 -14.37
C GLN A 238 29.28 -2.36 -13.39
N GLY A 239 30.09 -1.55 -12.71
CA GLY A 239 30.98 -2.06 -11.67
C GLY A 239 30.22 -2.96 -10.68
N ARG A 240 30.77 -4.13 -10.39
CA ARG A 240 30.17 -5.10 -9.47
C ARG A 240 30.06 -4.50 -8.05
N SER A 241 29.13 -4.98 -7.23
CA SER A 241 28.79 -4.43 -5.90
C SER A 241 28.13 -3.03 -5.86
N TYR A 242 27.89 -2.37 -7.00
CA TYR A 242 27.17 -1.08 -7.00
C TYR A 242 25.67 -1.22 -6.69
N GLY A 243 25.12 -2.43 -6.85
CA GLY A 243 23.70 -2.72 -6.70
C GLY A 243 22.87 -2.14 -7.84
N VAL A 244 21.58 -1.93 -7.58
CA VAL A 244 20.64 -1.33 -8.52
C VAL A 244 20.31 0.08 -8.06
N LYS A 245 20.50 1.05 -8.96
CA LYS A 245 20.21 2.47 -8.72
C LYS A 245 18.98 2.90 -9.51
N GLY A 246 18.21 3.82 -8.93
CA GLY A 246 17.17 4.55 -9.64
C GLY A 246 17.75 5.62 -10.55
N THR A 247 16.88 6.23 -11.34
CA THR A 247 17.16 7.30 -12.29
C THR A 247 17.75 8.54 -11.59
N GLY A 248 17.35 8.78 -10.34
CA GLY A 248 17.89 9.84 -9.48
C GLY A 248 19.21 9.50 -8.77
N GLY A 249 19.77 8.30 -8.98
CA GLY A 249 21.00 7.83 -8.31
C GLY A 249 20.80 7.26 -6.91
N ASN A 250 19.57 7.30 -6.38
CA ASN A 250 19.14 6.62 -5.16
C ASN A 250 19.38 5.10 -5.27
N SER A 251 19.82 4.48 -4.18
CA SER A 251 20.02 3.02 -4.15
C SER A 251 18.69 2.32 -3.92
N ILE A 252 18.24 1.52 -4.89
CA ILE A 252 17.02 0.70 -4.78
C ILE A 252 17.35 -0.63 -4.07
N SER A 253 18.46 -1.26 -4.47
CA SER A 253 19.00 -2.45 -3.80
C SER A 253 20.52 -2.34 -3.69
N ARG A 254 21.06 -2.89 -2.61
CA ARG A 254 22.46 -3.24 -2.46
C ARG A 254 22.68 -4.69 -2.88
N THR A 255 23.93 -5.05 -3.11
CA THR A 255 24.37 -6.41 -3.46
C THR A 255 25.83 -6.57 -3.08
N VAL A 256 26.31 -7.81 -3.04
CA VAL A 256 27.72 -8.16 -2.83
C VAL A 256 28.17 -8.94 -4.05
N ALA A 257 29.32 -8.58 -4.60
CA ALA A 257 29.86 -9.28 -5.75
C ALA A 257 30.43 -10.65 -5.36
N GLU A 258 30.08 -11.67 -6.13
CA GLU A 258 30.48 -13.06 -5.90
C GLU A 258 31.15 -13.67 -7.14
N ASP A 259 31.91 -14.74 -6.93
CA ASP A 259 32.38 -15.58 -8.02
C ASP A 259 31.24 -16.50 -8.48
N HIS A 260 31.16 -16.77 -9.78
CA HIS A 260 30.13 -17.64 -10.36
C HIS A 260 30.73 -18.61 -11.36
N GLU A 261 30.13 -19.80 -11.47
CA GLU A 261 30.60 -20.89 -12.32
C GLU A 261 29.81 -20.95 -13.64
N ALA A 262 30.48 -21.42 -14.70
CA ALA A 262 29.82 -21.71 -15.96
C ALA A 262 28.63 -22.66 -15.75
N GLY A 263 27.46 -22.26 -16.26
CA GLY A 263 26.20 -22.98 -16.09
C GLY A 263 25.26 -22.37 -15.03
N ASP A 264 25.73 -21.41 -14.23
CA ASP A 264 24.86 -20.69 -13.29
C ASP A 264 23.74 -19.96 -14.02
N ASN A 265 22.54 -20.02 -13.46
CA ASN A 265 21.36 -19.38 -14.03
C ASN A 265 21.45 -17.87 -13.92
N ILE A 266 21.11 -17.19 -15.01
CA ILE A 266 20.94 -15.74 -15.06
C ILE A 266 19.44 -15.45 -15.07
N GLN A 267 18.96 -14.78 -14.02
CA GLN A 267 17.56 -14.37 -13.91
C GLN A 267 17.41 -12.90 -14.30
N ILE A 268 16.48 -12.64 -15.23
CA ILE A 268 16.13 -11.28 -15.63
C ILE A 268 15.25 -10.63 -14.56
N CYS A 269 15.65 -9.44 -14.11
CA CYS A 269 14.93 -8.70 -13.07
C CYS A 269 14.13 -7.54 -13.68
N ARG A 270 13.06 -7.14 -12.99
CA ARG A 270 12.32 -5.89 -13.26
C ARG A 270 12.66 -4.88 -12.18
N VAL A 271 12.73 -3.60 -12.55
CA VAL A 271 13.00 -2.52 -11.61
C VAL A 271 11.85 -1.53 -11.66
N SER A 272 11.20 -1.35 -10.51
CA SER A 272 10.27 -0.24 -10.26
C SER A 272 11.06 0.86 -9.56
N ASP A 273 11.07 2.05 -10.14
CA ASP A 273 11.78 3.23 -9.62
C ASP A 273 10.79 4.39 -9.61
N GLU A 274 10.30 4.75 -8.42
CA GLU A 274 9.24 5.75 -8.23
C GLU A 274 8.02 5.51 -9.14
N GLN A 275 7.72 4.23 -9.42
CA GLN A 275 6.61 3.84 -10.30
C GLN A 275 5.28 4.09 -9.60
N SER A 276 4.31 4.69 -10.28
CA SER A 276 2.96 4.85 -9.71
C SER A 276 2.33 3.48 -9.42
N MET A 277 1.53 3.37 -8.36
CA MET A 277 0.85 2.11 -8.03
C MET A 277 -0.11 1.66 -9.14
N SER A 278 -0.74 2.60 -9.85
CA SER A 278 -1.64 2.30 -10.97
C SER A 278 -0.87 1.68 -12.13
N ASP A 279 0.25 2.28 -12.53
CA ASP A 279 1.07 1.77 -13.63
C ASP A 279 1.66 0.39 -13.29
N TYR A 280 2.12 0.21 -12.04
CA TYR A 280 2.59 -1.08 -11.57
C TYR A 280 1.49 -2.16 -11.64
N LEU A 281 0.26 -1.84 -11.19
CA LEU A 281 -0.87 -2.77 -11.29
C LEU A 281 -1.25 -3.08 -12.75
N VAL A 282 -1.21 -2.09 -13.65
CA VAL A 282 -1.42 -2.30 -15.09
C VAL A 282 -0.39 -3.26 -15.66
N GLU A 283 0.89 -3.06 -15.35
CA GLU A 283 1.98 -3.92 -15.79
C GLU A 283 1.78 -5.37 -15.35
N LEU A 284 1.43 -5.58 -14.07
CA LEU A 284 1.13 -6.90 -13.52
C LEU A 284 -0.05 -7.57 -14.23
N LEU A 285 -1.16 -6.86 -14.41
CA LEU A 285 -2.39 -7.43 -15.00
C LEU A 285 -2.22 -7.70 -16.50
N LEU A 286 -1.46 -6.88 -17.23
CA LEU A 286 -1.10 -7.16 -18.62
C LEU A 286 -0.13 -8.35 -18.74
N THR A 287 0.81 -8.50 -17.79
CA THR A 287 1.67 -9.70 -17.71
C THR A 287 0.85 -10.96 -17.49
N ALA A 288 -0.25 -10.87 -16.73
CA ALA A 288 -1.22 -11.96 -16.58
C ALA A 288 -2.18 -12.11 -17.78
N GLU A 289 -1.95 -11.42 -18.90
CA GLU A 289 -2.77 -11.46 -20.11
C GLU A 289 -4.24 -11.04 -19.88
N LEU A 290 -4.50 -10.14 -18.93
CA LEU A 290 -5.83 -9.54 -18.83
C LEU A 290 -6.03 -8.55 -19.99
N PRO A 291 -7.19 -8.56 -20.67
CA PRO A 291 -7.49 -7.59 -21.71
C PRO A 291 -7.47 -6.15 -21.18
N ILE A 292 -6.86 -5.22 -21.94
CA ILE A 292 -6.74 -3.80 -21.54
C ILE A 292 -8.11 -3.14 -21.24
N ASN A 293 -9.17 -3.58 -21.91
CA ASN A 293 -10.53 -3.06 -21.68
C ASN A 293 -11.13 -3.49 -20.33
N TYR A 294 -10.54 -4.45 -19.61
CA TYR A 294 -10.89 -4.78 -18.21
C TYR A 294 -10.21 -3.85 -17.21
N LEU A 295 -9.20 -3.09 -17.64
CA LEU A 295 -8.44 -2.20 -16.77
C LEU A 295 -9.10 -0.80 -16.74
N ASP A 296 -8.91 -0.09 -15.64
CA ASP A 296 -9.44 1.26 -15.40
C ASP A 296 -8.39 2.10 -14.65
N ALA A 297 -7.20 2.20 -15.26
CA ALA A 297 -6.02 2.80 -14.65
C ALA A 297 -6.26 4.24 -14.15
N THR A 298 -7.09 5.00 -14.84
CA THR A 298 -7.47 6.36 -14.42
C THR A 298 -8.26 6.35 -13.12
N ALA A 299 -9.28 5.49 -13.00
CA ALA A 299 -10.05 5.39 -11.75
C ALA A 299 -9.19 4.87 -10.59
N TRP A 300 -8.27 3.95 -10.85
CA TRP A 300 -7.34 3.45 -9.83
C TRP A 300 -6.35 4.54 -9.40
N GLN A 301 -5.84 5.33 -10.33
CA GLN A 301 -4.95 6.44 -10.00
C GLN A 301 -5.66 7.47 -9.13
N THR A 302 -6.91 7.84 -9.43
CA THR A 302 -7.71 8.72 -8.56
C THR A 302 -7.88 8.14 -7.16
N GLU A 303 -8.21 6.86 -7.04
CA GLU A 303 -8.32 6.18 -5.74
C GLU A 303 -6.98 6.18 -4.97
N PHE A 304 -5.85 6.02 -5.66
CA PHE A 304 -4.53 6.08 -5.04
C PHE A 304 -4.13 7.50 -4.65
N ASP A 305 -4.38 8.50 -5.49
CA ASP A 305 -4.12 9.90 -5.20
C ASP A 305 -4.96 10.38 -4.00
N ASP A 306 -6.17 9.83 -3.82
CA ASP A 306 -7.03 10.18 -2.71
C ASP A 306 -6.55 9.62 -1.36
N TYR A 307 -5.96 8.41 -1.32
CA TYR A 307 -5.69 7.70 -0.06
C TYR A 307 -4.23 7.37 0.21
N TRP A 308 -3.41 7.43 -0.83
CA TRP A 308 -1.98 7.15 -0.81
C TRP A 308 -1.27 8.17 -1.71
N ALA A 309 -1.69 9.44 -1.61
CA ALA A 309 -1.11 10.56 -2.34
C ALA A 309 0.42 10.54 -2.25
N GLY A 310 1.09 10.62 -3.41
CA GLY A 310 2.56 10.63 -3.50
C GLY A 310 3.25 9.29 -3.23
N THR A 311 2.52 8.22 -2.90
CA THR A 311 3.10 6.89 -2.73
C THR A 311 3.50 6.29 -4.07
N THR A 312 4.75 5.84 -4.16
CA THR A 312 5.32 5.19 -5.35
C THR A 312 5.98 3.86 -4.98
N ILE A 313 6.06 2.96 -5.95
CA ILE A 313 6.70 1.66 -5.81
C ILE A 313 8.16 1.74 -6.25
N THR A 314 9.06 1.44 -5.33
CA THR A 314 10.51 1.39 -5.57
C THR A 314 11.06 0.03 -5.12
N ASN A 315 11.38 -0.85 -6.06
CA ASN A 315 11.84 -2.21 -5.77
C ASN A 315 12.60 -2.87 -6.94
N VAL A 316 13.36 -3.92 -6.63
CA VAL A 316 13.92 -4.86 -7.61
C VAL A 316 13.16 -6.18 -7.52
N TRP A 317 12.43 -6.52 -8.56
CA TRP A 317 11.71 -7.78 -8.68
C TRP A 317 12.62 -8.80 -9.35
N HIS A 318 13.22 -9.68 -8.55
CA HIS A 318 14.19 -10.67 -9.03
C HIS A 318 13.68 -12.12 -9.00
N GLU A 319 12.63 -12.42 -8.23
CA GLU A 319 12.09 -13.78 -8.13
C GLU A 319 10.88 -13.96 -9.03
N PRO A 320 10.92 -14.89 -10.00
CA PRO A 320 9.78 -15.18 -10.84
C PRO A 320 8.70 -15.91 -10.04
N ILE A 321 7.77 -15.13 -9.47
CA ILE A 321 6.61 -15.63 -8.72
C ILE A 321 5.32 -15.25 -9.43
N ALA A 322 4.23 -15.95 -9.13
CA ALA A 322 2.93 -15.69 -9.73
C ALA A 322 2.50 -14.23 -9.53
N VAL A 323 1.94 -13.61 -10.58
CA VAL A 323 1.45 -12.22 -10.56
C VAL A 323 0.52 -11.96 -9.36
N LYS A 324 -0.32 -12.94 -8.99
CA LYS A 324 -1.22 -12.84 -7.84
C LYS A 324 -0.48 -12.61 -6.52
N GLU A 325 0.71 -13.17 -6.32
CA GLU A 325 1.48 -12.91 -5.10
C GLU A 325 2.04 -11.48 -5.08
N ARG A 326 2.40 -10.91 -6.23
CA ARG A 326 2.79 -9.48 -6.34
C ARG A 326 1.62 -8.54 -6.07
N ILE A 327 0.43 -8.85 -6.59
CA ILE A 327 -0.78 -8.09 -6.29
C ILE A 327 -1.15 -8.21 -4.81
N ASN A 328 -1.00 -9.40 -4.22
CA ASN A 328 -1.23 -9.61 -2.78
C ASN A 328 -0.31 -8.72 -1.93
N SER A 329 0.99 -8.61 -2.26
CA SER A 329 1.88 -7.69 -1.55
C SER A 329 1.36 -6.25 -1.59
N LEU A 330 0.88 -5.79 -2.75
CA LEU A 330 0.28 -4.45 -2.88
C LEU A 330 -0.99 -4.29 -2.01
N CYS A 331 -1.90 -5.27 -2.04
CA CYS A 331 -3.10 -5.28 -1.18
C CYS A 331 -2.72 -5.27 0.31
N MET A 332 -1.76 -6.10 0.70
CA MET A 332 -1.32 -6.30 2.07
C MET A 332 -0.49 -5.15 2.61
N ASP A 333 0.20 -4.36 1.79
CA ASP A 333 0.97 -3.22 2.26
C ASP A 333 0.10 -1.96 2.31
N TYR A 334 -0.72 -1.73 1.30
CA TYR A 334 -1.47 -0.48 1.13
C TYR A 334 -2.97 -0.57 1.49
N MET A 335 -3.40 -1.65 2.15
CA MET A 335 -4.79 -1.89 2.58
C MET A 335 -5.77 -1.74 1.42
N LEU A 336 -5.53 -2.47 0.33
CA LEU A 336 -6.33 -2.36 -0.89
C LEU A 336 -7.18 -3.62 -1.10
N ASP A 337 -8.46 -3.42 -1.40
CA ASP A 337 -9.32 -4.42 -1.99
C ASP A 337 -9.18 -4.37 -3.51
N ILE A 338 -8.79 -5.49 -4.13
CA ILE A 338 -8.77 -5.65 -5.59
C ILE A 338 -9.68 -6.82 -5.96
N TRP A 339 -10.65 -6.57 -6.83
CA TRP A 339 -11.62 -7.58 -7.27
C TRP A 339 -12.07 -7.36 -8.71
N GLU A 340 -12.65 -8.39 -9.31
CA GLU A 340 -13.28 -8.30 -10.62
C GLU A 340 -14.79 -8.08 -10.48
N SER A 341 -15.30 -6.97 -10.99
CA SER A 341 -16.73 -6.87 -11.29
C SER A 341 -17.00 -7.59 -12.61
N ALA A 342 -17.62 -8.76 -12.54
CA ALA A 342 -18.00 -9.52 -13.72
C ALA A 342 -19.18 -8.87 -14.49
N ILE A 343 -19.86 -7.87 -13.92
CA ILE A 343 -21.00 -7.17 -14.52
C ILE A 343 -20.51 -6.24 -15.62
N VAL A 344 -21.13 -6.28 -16.80
CA VAL A 344 -20.77 -5.45 -17.97
C VAL A 344 -21.02 -3.95 -17.70
N PRO A 345 -20.04 -3.06 -17.97
CA PRO A 345 -18.68 -3.35 -18.47
C PRO A 345 -17.83 -4.03 -17.39
N ALA A 346 -17.33 -5.23 -17.68
CA ALA A 346 -16.55 -6.02 -16.74
C ALA A 346 -15.20 -5.34 -16.52
N LYS A 347 -14.85 -5.09 -15.26
CA LYS A 347 -13.69 -4.30 -14.87
C LYS A 347 -13.02 -4.87 -13.63
N ILE A 348 -11.70 -4.75 -13.58
CA ILE A 348 -10.96 -4.85 -12.32
C ILE A 348 -11.20 -3.55 -11.54
N LYS A 349 -11.59 -3.70 -10.28
CA LYS A 349 -11.91 -2.63 -9.35
C LYS A 349 -10.87 -2.63 -8.23
N VAL A 350 -10.54 -1.43 -7.77
CA VAL A 350 -9.61 -1.17 -6.67
C VAL A 350 -10.33 -0.25 -5.70
N SER A 351 -10.18 -0.51 -4.40
CA SER A 351 -10.60 0.40 -3.34
C SER A 351 -9.63 0.34 -2.18
N ALA A 352 -9.16 1.48 -1.71
CA ALA A 352 -8.51 1.60 -0.43
C ALA A 352 -9.52 1.31 0.68
N VAL A 353 -9.16 0.39 1.55
CA VAL A 353 -10.07 -0.13 2.55
C VAL A 353 -10.10 0.81 3.75
N SER A 354 -8.96 1.32 4.20
CA SER A 354 -8.80 2.17 5.39
C SER A 354 -9.13 3.66 5.22
N ALA A 355 -9.50 4.06 4.01
CA ALA A 355 -10.04 5.37 3.67
C ALA A 355 -11.22 5.80 4.58
N TRP A 356 -11.47 7.10 4.73
CA TRP A 356 -12.84 7.54 5.02
C TRP A 356 -13.59 7.67 3.68
N LYS A 357 -14.74 7.03 3.60
CA LYS A 357 -15.65 7.10 2.45
C LYS A 357 -17.04 7.37 2.94
N GLU A 358 -17.66 8.39 2.38
CA GLU A 358 -19.06 8.68 2.65
C GLU A 358 -19.94 7.52 2.18
N PRO A 359 -21.00 7.17 2.93
CA PRO A 359 -21.96 6.17 2.47
C PRO A 359 -22.55 6.58 1.12
N SER A 360 -22.44 5.67 0.16
CA SER A 360 -23.05 5.83 -1.16
C SER A 360 -24.57 5.67 -1.12
N GLN A 361 -25.08 4.90 -0.14
CA GLN A 361 -26.50 4.56 0.00
C GLN A 361 -26.91 4.41 1.47
N ASP A 362 -28.14 4.81 1.76
CA ASP A 362 -28.83 4.53 3.02
C ASP A 362 -29.83 3.39 2.82
N ILE A 363 -29.57 2.24 3.44
CA ILE A 363 -30.38 1.05 3.31
C ILE A 363 -31.48 1.04 4.37
N VAL A 364 -32.73 0.99 3.91
CA VAL A 364 -33.91 0.96 4.77
C VAL A 364 -34.41 -0.48 4.93
N VAL A 365 -34.69 -0.90 6.18
CA VAL A 365 -35.31 -2.21 6.49
C VAL A 365 -36.67 -2.33 5.78
N GLY A 366 -36.96 -3.51 5.24
CA GLY A 366 -38.17 -3.79 4.46
C GLY A 366 -38.10 -3.36 2.99
N ARG A 367 -37.10 -2.56 2.60
CA ARG A 367 -36.78 -2.24 1.20
C ARG A 367 -35.44 -2.84 0.79
N GLY A 368 -34.34 -2.58 1.48
CA GLY A 368 -33.03 -3.16 1.13
C GLY A 368 -32.55 -4.33 2.01
N ILE A 369 -33.16 -4.49 3.19
CA ILE A 369 -32.95 -5.63 4.10
C ILE A 369 -34.29 -6.32 4.30
N THR A 370 -34.40 -7.59 3.95
CA THR A 370 -35.61 -8.36 4.29
C THR A 370 -35.66 -8.61 5.80
N GLU A 371 -36.80 -8.34 6.44
CA GLU A 371 -36.98 -8.48 7.91
C GLU A 371 -36.61 -9.87 8.45
N LEU A 372 -36.85 -10.93 7.67
CA LEU A 372 -36.50 -12.30 8.00
C LEU A 372 -35.25 -12.71 7.22
N GLY A 373 -34.05 -12.44 7.75
CA GLY A 373 -32.79 -12.83 7.12
C GLY A 373 -31.54 -12.05 7.53
N PHE A 374 -31.70 -10.99 8.33
CA PHE A 374 -30.58 -10.24 8.90
C PHE A 374 -29.87 -11.04 10.01
N THR A 375 -28.54 -11.05 9.94
CA THR A 375 -27.65 -11.70 10.90
C THR A 375 -26.40 -10.86 11.04
N TYR A 376 -25.77 -10.88 12.21
CA TYR A 376 -24.42 -10.34 12.38
C TYR A 376 -23.58 -11.20 13.32
N SER A 377 -22.26 -11.08 13.21
CA SER A 377 -21.29 -11.73 14.08
C SER A 377 -20.09 -10.81 14.31
N THR A 378 -19.56 -10.80 15.53
CA THR A 378 -18.30 -10.10 15.83
C THR A 378 -17.11 -10.91 15.31
N LYS A 379 -16.02 -10.22 14.95
CA LYS A 379 -14.79 -10.82 14.42
C LYS A 379 -13.61 -10.54 15.36
N PRO A 380 -13.57 -11.18 16.54
CA PRO A 380 -12.51 -10.94 17.53
C PRO A 380 -11.12 -11.26 16.99
N ALA A 381 -11.00 -12.20 16.05
CA ALA A 381 -9.74 -12.54 15.38
C ALA A 381 -9.10 -11.35 14.65
N MET A 382 -9.90 -10.37 14.20
CA MET A 382 -9.40 -9.20 13.47
C MET A 382 -8.96 -8.05 14.37
N ARG A 383 -9.28 -8.10 15.68
CA ARG A 383 -8.92 -7.05 16.64
C ARG A 383 -7.40 -6.83 16.67
N ALA A 384 -6.96 -5.58 16.67
CA ALA A 384 -5.56 -5.18 16.78
C ALA A 384 -5.46 -3.93 17.66
N SER A 385 -5.13 -4.10 18.95
CA SER A 385 -4.83 -2.96 19.83
C SER A 385 -3.42 -2.42 19.59
N ARG A 386 -2.54 -3.24 19.01
CA ARG A 386 -1.21 -2.83 18.55
C ARG A 386 -0.93 -3.45 17.19
N THR A 387 -0.39 -2.67 16.27
CA THR A 387 0.04 -3.14 14.95
C THR A 387 1.49 -2.76 14.72
N PHE A 388 2.28 -3.66 14.15
CA PHE A 388 3.63 -3.33 13.71
C PHE A 388 3.98 -4.00 12.38
N VAL A 389 4.88 -3.36 11.64
CA VAL A 389 5.42 -3.85 10.36
C VAL A 389 6.91 -3.57 10.29
N LYS A 390 7.70 -4.54 9.82
CA LYS A 390 9.11 -4.34 9.51
C LYS A 390 9.26 -3.93 8.05
N TYR A 391 10.13 -2.96 7.79
CA TYR A 391 10.33 -2.41 6.45
C TYR A 391 11.78 -1.94 6.25
N ASP A 392 12.08 -1.37 5.08
CA ASP A 392 13.43 -0.95 4.67
C ASP A 392 14.42 -2.13 4.55
N LYS A 393 14.14 -3.02 3.57
CA LYS A 393 15.04 -4.11 3.16
C LYS A 393 16.09 -3.59 2.18
N PRO A 394 17.38 -3.47 2.58
CA PRO A 394 18.41 -2.85 1.75
C PRO A 394 18.99 -3.80 0.69
N PHE A 395 19.07 -5.10 0.97
CA PHE A 395 19.49 -6.14 0.04
C PHE A 395 18.23 -6.89 -0.42
N LYS A 396 17.70 -6.54 -1.59
CA LYS A 396 16.41 -7.10 -2.03
C LYS A 396 16.48 -8.60 -2.29
N THR A 397 17.66 -9.13 -2.62
CA THR A 397 17.90 -10.55 -2.90
C THR A 397 17.95 -11.46 -1.68
N GLU A 398 18.17 -10.91 -0.48
CA GLU A 398 18.15 -11.71 0.75
C GLU A 398 16.75 -12.29 1.00
N ASN A 399 16.62 -13.26 1.92
CA ASN A 399 15.32 -13.80 2.28
C ASN A 399 14.47 -12.78 3.08
N ASP A 400 13.20 -13.09 3.33
CA ASP A 400 12.27 -12.22 4.05
C ASP A 400 12.32 -12.39 5.58
N ASP A 401 13.46 -12.86 6.12
CA ASP A 401 13.65 -12.96 7.56
C ASP A 401 13.71 -11.57 8.20
N ALA A 402 13.18 -11.47 9.41
CA ALA A 402 13.07 -10.22 10.17
C ALA A 402 14.40 -9.45 10.33
N GLY A 403 15.54 -10.16 10.34
CA GLY A 403 16.87 -9.56 10.49
C GLY A 403 17.34 -8.75 9.28
N ASN A 404 16.72 -8.93 8.12
CA ASN A 404 17.11 -8.24 6.89
C ASN A 404 16.37 -6.91 6.69
N TYR A 405 15.47 -6.56 7.61
CA TYR A 405 14.72 -5.31 7.62
C TYR A 405 15.30 -4.38 8.69
N LYS A 406 15.61 -3.13 8.31
CA LYS A 406 16.30 -2.19 9.19
C LYS A 406 15.38 -1.42 10.13
N LYS A 407 14.11 -1.30 9.77
CA LYS A 407 13.17 -0.41 10.45
C LYS A 407 11.89 -1.16 10.84
N VAL A 408 11.24 -0.67 11.88
CA VAL A 408 9.92 -1.12 12.32
C VAL A 408 9.03 0.10 12.51
N ALA A 409 7.81 0.04 12.01
CA ALA A 409 6.75 0.99 12.36
C ALA A 409 5.80 0.31 13.34
N ILE A 410 5.36 1.03 14.37
CA ILE A 410 4.49 0.52 15.43
C ILE A 410 3.44 1.58 15.72
N ASN A 411 2.17 1.16 15.80
CA ASN A 411 1.11 1.97 16.36
C ASN A 411 0.30 1.18 17.39
N SER A 412 -0.17 1.85 18.42
CA SER A 412 -0.96 1.25 19.50
C SER A 412 -2.11 2.15 19.95
N ASP A 413 -3.23 1.52 20.26
CA ASP A 413 -4.37 2.09 20.97
C ASP A 413 -4.57 1.33 22.28
N THR A 414 -4.17 1.96 23.37
CA THR A 414 -4.18 1.35 24.71
C THR A 414 -5.50 1.52 25.43
N THR A 415 -6.42 2.33 24.88
CA THR A 415 -7.73 2.63 25.49
C THR A 415 -8.47 1.36 25.90
N TYR A 416 -8.50 0.37 25.01
CA TYR A 416 -9.28 -0.84 25.19
C TYR A 416 -8.51 -2.00 25.84
N GLU A 417 -7.25 -1.80 26.24
CA GLU A 417 -6.41 -2.87 26.82
C GLU A 417 -6.67 -3.08 28.33
N GLY A 418 -7.23 -2.09 29.01
CA GLY A 418 -7.50 -2.10 30.46
C GLY A 418 -8.57 -3.10 30.90
N SER A 419 -8.63 -3.38 32.22
CA SER A 419 -9.55 -4.35 32.82
C SER A 419 -11.03 -4.01 32.63
N ASP A 420 -11.35 -2.74 32.44
CA ASP A 420 -12.72 -2.26 32.22
C ASP A 420 -13.22 -2.54 30.78
N PHE A 421 -12.31 -2.91 29.88
CA PHE A 421 -12.58 -3.25 28.48
C PHE A 421 -12.19 -4.70 28.18
N TYR A 422 -11.20 -4.94 27.30
CA TYR A 422 -10.81 -6.28 26.89
C TYR A 422 -9.84 -6.97 27.87
N GLY A 423 -9.26 -6.24 28.83
CA GLY A 423 -8.32 -6.75 29.83
C GLY A 423 -7.08 -7.44 29.25
N SER A 424 -6.77 -7.19 27.98
CA SER A 424 -5.71 -7.88 27.24
C SER A 424 -5.20 -7.07 26.06
N VAL A 425 -3.88 -7.06 25.90
CA VAL A 425 -3.20 -6.56 24.70
C VAL A 425 -3.44 -7.54 23.55
N LYS A 426 -3.73 -7.03 22.35
CA LYS A 426 -3.74 -7.82 21.12
C LYS A 426 -2.87 -7.19 20.05
N SER A 427 -1.63 -7.65 19.99
CA SER A 427 -0.65 -7.25 18.99
C SER A 427 -0.81 -8.07 17.71
N VAL A 428 -0.75 -7.38 16.56
CA VAL A 428 -0.71 -7.99 15.23
C VAL A 428 0.60 -7.57 14.55
N GLU A 429 1.41 -8.56 14.20
CA GLU A 429 2.54 -8.39 13.28
C GLU A 429 2.01 -8.49 11.85
N LEU A 430 2.21 -7.45 11.06
CA LEU A 430 2.00 -7.50 9.62
C LEU A 430 3.21 -8.15 8.95
N GLU A 431 2.99 -8.76 7.78
CA GLU A 431 4.08 -9.28 6.95
C GLU A 431 5.14 -8.19 6.69
N SER A 432 6.42 -8.57 6.72
CA SER A 432 7.50 -7.61 6.49
C SER A 432 7.45 -7.11 5.04
N SER A 433 7.62 -5.80 4.84
CA SER A 433 7.41 -5.17 3.54
C SER A 433 8.70 -4.64 2.93
N SER A 434 8.96 -5.04 1.69
CA SER A 434 10.01 -4.45 0.86
C SER A 434 9.56 -3.21 0.08
N LEU A 435 8.27 -2.86 0.14
CA LEU A 435 7.63 -1.78 -0.63
C LEU A 435 7.42 -0.52 0.19
N LEU A 436 7.13 -0.66 1.49
CA LEU A 436 6.82 0.46 2.37
C LEU A 436 8.07 1.29 2.67
N ASN A 437 7.96 2.60 2.45
CA ASN A 437 8.86 3.59 3.04
C ASN A 437 8.39 3.95 4.46
N THR A 438 9.11 4.84 5.15
CA THR A 438 8.80 5.25 6.52
C THR A 438 7.38 5.79 6.67
N ASN A 439 6.96 6.74 5.82
CA ASN A 439 5.64 7.36 5.94
C ASN A 439 4.52 6.36 5.64
N ASP A 440 4.72 5.48 4.67
CA ASP A 440 3.72 4.49 4.28
C ASP A 440 3.59 3.38 5.34
N ALA A 441 4.69 2.98 5.97
CA ALA A 441 4.69 2.01 7.07
C ALA A 441 3.98 2.54 8.32
N THR A 442 4.24 3.79 8.71
CA THR A 442 3.54 4.45 9.82
C THR A 442 2.05 4.56 9.53
N LEU A 443 1.68 5.08 8.36
CA LEU A 443 0.29 5.22 7.96
C LEU A 443 -0.44 3.87 7.90
N ARG A 444 0.22 2.81 7.41
CA ARG A 444 -0.32 1.45 7.40
C ARG A 444 -0.63 0.94 8.82
N THR A 445 0.34 1.00 9.73
CA THR A 445 0.15 0.48 11.10
C THR A 445 -0.89 1.26 11.87
N GLN A 446 -0.93 2.59 11.70
CA GLN A 446 -1.95 3.45 12.27
C GLN A 446 -3.35 3.08 11.76
N ARG A 447 -3.54 3.07 10.44
CA ARG A 447 -4.85 2.76 9.83
C ARG A 447 -5.38 1.40 10.22
N ASN A 448 -4.51 0.39 10.30
CA ASN A 448 -4.88 -0.93 10.75
C ASN A 448 -5.31 -0.94 12.23
N THR A 449 -4.53 -0.31 13.10
CA THR A 449 -4.85 -0.24 14.54
C THR A 449 -6.18 0.46 14.75
N SER A 450 -6.36 1.68 14.23
CA SER A 450 -7.59 2.44 14.44
C SER A 450 -8.84 1.74 13.92
N ARG A 451 -8.74 1.06 12.76
CA ARG A 451 -9.87 0.30 12.21
C ARG A 451 -10.25 -0.91 13.06
N PHE A 452 -9.28 -1.50 13.76
CA PHE A 452 -9.43 -2.80 14.41
C PHE A 452 -9.17 -2.80 15.92
N SER A 453 -8.98 -1.65 16.58
CA SER A 453 -8.92 -1.53 18.04
C SER A 453 -10.17 -2.12 18.70
N ILE A 454 -11.32 -1.89 18.05
CA ILE A 454 -12.61 -2.49 18.40
C ILE A 454 -12.90 -3.66 17.45
N GLU A 455 -13.47 -4.73 17.98
CA GLU A 455 -13.85 -5.90 17.19
C GLU A 455 -14.88 -5.54 16.10
N PRO A 456 -14.54 -5.71 14.81
CA PRO A 456 -15.50 -5.40 13.73
C PRO A 456 -16.61 -6.44 13.69
N ARG A 457 -17.79 -6.04 13.21
CA ARG A 457 -18.94 -6.92 12.95
C ARG A 457 -19.05 -7.23 11.46
N GLU A 458 -19.27 -8.50 11.12
CA GLU A 458 -19.73 -8.94 9.78
C GLU A 458 -21.25 -9.07 9.82
N TYR A 459 -21.91 -8.44 8.86
CA TYR A 459 -23.35 -8.43 8.65
C TYR A 459 -23.71 -9.28 7.43
N SER A 460 -24.88 -9.91 7.46
CA SER A 460 -25.41 -10.66 6.32
C SER A 460 -26.93 -10.56 6.27
N TRP A 461 -27.46 -10.29 5.07
CA TRP A 461 -28.90 -10.16 4.82
C TRP A 461 -29.27 -10.55 3.38
N ASP A 462 -30.56 -10.70 3.12
CA ASP A 462 -31.09 -10.90 1.78
C ASP A 462 -31.70 -9.58 1.26
N CYS A 463 -31.51 -9.30 -0.03
CA CYS A 463 -32.02 -8.12 -0.72
C CYS A 463 -32.75 -8.53 -2.01
N GLU A 464 -33.97 -8.05 -2.23
CA GLU A 464 -34.71 -8.31 -3.47
C GLU A 464 -34.10 -7.51 -4.64
N GLU A 465 -34.07 -8.06 -5.86
CA GLU A 465 -33.40 -7.43 -7.03
C GLU A 465 -33.87 -6.00 -7.30
N LYS A 466 -35.17 -5.70 -7.13
CA LYS A 466 -35.75 -4.37 -7.36
C LYS A 466 -35.26 -3.29 -6.39
N TYR A 467 -34.64 -3.67 -5.28
CA TYR A 467 -34.13 -2.75 -4.27
C TYR A 467 -32.60 -2.77 -4.17
N LEU A 468 -31.92 -3.58 -4.99
CA LEU A 468 -30.48 -3.61 -5.05
C LEU A 468 -29.98 -2.38 -5.81
N ASN A 469 -29.44 -1.41 -5.08
CA ASN A 469 -28.88 -0.16 -5.60
C ASN A 469 -27.43 0.08 -5.14
N TYR A 470 -26.76 -0.97 -4.65
CA TYR A 470 -25.38 -0.97 -4.20
C TYR A 470 -24.66 -2.24 -4.68
N LEU A 471 -23.34 -2.17 -4.78
CA LEU A 471 -22.46 -3.20 -5.32
C LEU A 471 -21.38 -3.58 -4.30
N THR A 472 -20.66 -4.66 -4.61
CA THR A 472 -19.46 -5.04 -3.83
C THR A 472 -18.41 -3.94 -3.93
N GLY A 473 -17.87 -3.51 -2.79
CA GLY A 473 -16.96 -2.36 -2.65
C GLY A 473 -17.62 -1.12 -2.07
N ASP A 474 -18.94 -0.95 -2.22
CA ASP A 474 -19.64 0.25 -1.75
C ASP A 474 -19.65 0.35 -0.22
N ILE A 475 -19.54 1.58 0.29
CA ILE A 475 -19.85 1.89 1.68
C ILE A 475 -21.33 2.26 1.77
N VAL A 476 -22.02 1.67 2.73
CA VAL A 476 -23.45 1.89 2.96
C VAL A 476 -23.71 2.21 4.43
N SER A 477 -24.80 2.92 4.68
CA SER A 477 -25.34 3.12 6.02
C SER A 477 -26.66 2.37 6.18
N PHE A 478 -26.96 1.84 7.36
CA PHE A 478 -28.26 1.23 7.65
C PHE A 478 -28.57 1.21 9.14
N THR A 479 -29.86 1.09 9.45
CA THR A 479 -30.37 0.81 10.80
C THR A 479 -31.05 -0.56 10.81
N HIS A 480 -31.07 -1.22 11.96
CA HIS A 480 -31.85 -2.44 12.16
C HIS A 480 -32.37 -2.49 13.59
N GLN A 481 -33.52 -3.14 13.82
CA GLN A 481 -34.13 -3.25 15.15
C GLN A 481 -33.22 -3.95 16.18
N ASP A 482 -32.35 -4.84 15.71
CA ASP A 482 -31.38 -5.60 16.53
C ASP A 482 -30.07 -4.85 16.76
N LEU A 483 -29.95 -3.62 16.24
CA LEU A 483 -28.78 -2.75 16.38
C LEU A 483 -29.20 -1.49 17.14
N GLN A 484 -28.78 -1.39 18.39
CA GLN A 484 -29.20 -0.35 19.32
C GLN A 484 -28.00 0.28 20.01
N ASN A 485 -28.09 1.58 20.29
CA ASN A 485 -27.12 2.31 21.09
C ASN A 485 -27.30 2.01 22.59
N VAL A 486 -26.46 2.62 23.43
CA VAL A 486 -26.48 2.41 24.90
C VAL A 486 -27.78 2.83 25.58
N GLU A 487 -28.59 3.68 24.92
CA GLU A 487 -29.89 4.15 25.42
C GLU A 487 -31.06 3.31 24.87
N GLY A 488 -30.78 2.28 24.06
CA GLY A 488 -31.80 1.46 23.38
C GLY A 488 -32.41 2.12 22.14
N GLY A 489 -31.89 3.27 21.71
CA GLY A 489 -32.25 3.92 20.44
C GLY A 489 -31.60 3.22 19.24
N SER A 490 -32.13 3.43 18.03
CA SER A 490 -31.59 2.81 16.82
C SER A 490 -30.15 3.26 16.54
N GLU A 491 -29.25 2.29 16.32
CA GLU A 491 -27.87 2.53 15.92
C GLU A 491 -27.79 2.66 14.38
N VAL A 492 -27.15 3.72 13.88
CA VAL A 492 -26.79 3.84 12.47
C VAL A 492 -25.44 3.17 12.26
N VAL A 493 -25.44 2.05 11.55
CA VAL A 493 -24.25 1.29 11.22
C VAL A 493 -23.73 1.71 9.86
N ARG A 494 -22.41 1.85 9.75
CA ARG A 494 -21.70 1.96 8.48
C ARG A 494 -20.92 0.68 8.19
N ALA A 495 -21.05 0.19 6.95
CA ALA A 495 -20.41 -1.05 6.54
C ALA A 495 -20.00 -1.01 5.07
N GLN A 496 -18.89 -1.67 4.77
CA GLN A 496 -18.44 -1.94 3.40
C GLN A 496 -19.10 -3.22 2.90
N ILE A 497 -19.71 -3.19 1.73
CA ILE A 497 -20.26 -4.38 1.07
C ILE A 497 -19.09 -5.25 0.59
N ILE A 498 -18.86 -6.37 1.26
CA ILE A 498 -17.76 -7.29 0.93
C ILE A 498 -18.18 -8.39 -0.06
N GLN A 499 -19.49 -8.63 -0.25
CA GLN A 499 -20.00 -9.57 -1.25
C GLN A 499 -21.46 -9.30 -1.60
N THR A 500 -21.77 -9.31 -2.89
CA THR A 500 -23.14 -9.30 -3.44
C THR A 500 -23.36 -10.56 -4.27
N LYS A 501 -24.06 -11.58 -3.74
CA LYS A 501 -24.20 -12.90 -4.39
C LYS A 501 -25.62 -13.16 -4.88
N PRO A 502 -25.85 -13.45 -6.18
CA PRO A 502 -27.20 -13.74 -6.67
C PRO A 502 -27.74 -15.08 -6.15
N GLN A 503 -29.04 -15.13 -5.97
CA GLN A 503 -29.82 -16.30 -5.58
C GLN A 503 -30.93 -16.54 -6.61
N TYR A 504 -30.71 -17.50 -7.52
CA TYR A 504 -31.60 -17.78 -8.66
C TYR A 504 -32.92 -18.48 -8.30
N SER A 505 -33.03 -19.01 -7.09
CA SER A 505 -34.22 -19.71 -6.58
C SER A 505 -34.70 -19.10 -5.26
N TYR A 506 -34.77 -17.77 -5.18
CA TYR A 506 -35.20 -17.09 -3.97
C TYR A 506 -36.69 -17.36 -3.71
N LYS A 507 -36.98 -17.96 -2.54
CA LYS A 507 -38.33 -18.39 -2.11
C LYS A 507 -39.09 -19.21 -3.17
N GLY A 508 -38.37 -19.88 -4.07
CA GLY A 508 -38.93 -20.74 -5.13
C GLY A 508 -39.56 -20.02 -6.33
N VAL A 509 -39.58 -18.69 -6.38
CA VAL A 509 -40.31 -17.94 -7.43
C VAL A 509 -39.52 -16.81 -8.12
N GLY A 510 -38.44 -16.29 -7.54
CA GLY A 510 -37.72 -15.14 -8.13
C GLY A 510 -36.21 -15.11 -7.87
N ARG A 511 -35.58 -13.99 -8.23
CA ARG A 511 -34.16 -13.71 -8.01
C ARG A 511 -33.98 -12.68 -6.89
N ALA A 512 -33.06 -12.95 -5.97
CA ALA A 512 -32.64 -12.05 -4.90
C ALA A 512 -31.11 -12.10 -4.74
N TYR A 513 -30.58 -11.37 -3.78
CA TYR A 513 -29.15 -11.29 -3.52
C TYR A 513 -28.85 -11.50 -2.04
N LYS A 514 -27.89 -12.39 -1.76
CA LYS A 514 -27.28 -12.52 -0.45
C LYS A 514 -26.16 -11.49 -0.34
N ILE A 515 -26.28 -10.61 0.63
CA ILE A 515 -25.31 -9.55 0.89
C ILE A 515 -24.49 -9.90 2.12
N LYS A 516 -23.18 -9.66 2.04
CA LYS A 516 -22.30 -9.61 3.21
C LYS A 516 -21.66 -8.23 3.28
N ALA A 517 -21.57 -7.69 4.48
CA ALA A 517 -20.87 -6.44 4.74
C ALA A 517 -20.00 -6.54 5.99
N LEU A 518 -18.94 -5.77 6.05
CA LEU A 518 -18.07 -5.67 7.22
C LEU A 518 -18.15 -4.24 7.76
N THR A 519 -18.15 -4.11 9.08
CA THR A 519 -18.11 -2.81 9.76
C THR A 519 -17.01 -1.95 9.16
N TYR A 520 -17.37 -0.71 8.83
CA TYR A 520 -16.46 0.28 8.29
C TYR A 520 -16.31 1.39 9.32
N LEU A 521 -15.28 1.24 10.15
CA LEU A 521 -14.89 2.26 11.11
C LEU A 521 -13.87 3.19 10.46
N GLN A 522 -13.98 4.48 10.77
CA GLN A 522 -12.94 5.46 10.43
C GLN A 522 -11.61 4.97 10.98
N ALA A 523 -10.56 5.02 10.16
CA ALA A 523 -9.19 4.79 10.62
C ALA A 523 -8.68 5.92 11.56
N ILE A 524 -9.52 6.91 11.88
CA ILE A 524 -9.26 7.96 12.85
C ILE A 524 -10.55 8.13 13.65
N SER A 525 -10.74 7.30 14.68
CA SER A 525 -11.84 7.43 15.61
C SER A 525 -11.47 8.44 16.71
N GLY A 526 -11.74 9.72 16.48
CA GLY A 526 -12.16 10.64 17.54
C GLY A 526 -13.68 10.67 17.51
N GLY A 527 -14.36 10.19 18.56
CA GLY A 527 -15.79 9.91 18.53
C GLY A 527 -16.64 11.11 18.06
N GLY A 528 -17.25 10.97 16.88
CA GLY A 528 -18.31 11.86 16.40
C GLY A 528 -17.83 12.99 15.49
N GLY A 529 -17.76 12.75 14.18
CA GLY A 529 -17.94 13.78 13.15
C GLY A 529 -16.97 14.97 13.09
N GLU A 530 -15.96 15.06 13.95
CA GLU A 530 -15.07 16.22 14.02
C GLU A 530 -13.62 15.80 13.80
N ASN A 531 -12.91 16.55 12.96
CA ASN A 531 -11.51 16.41 12.59
C ASN A 531 -10.59 16.65 13.80
N ILE A 532 -10.57 15.76 14.79
CA ILE A 532 -9.84 15.93 16.06
C ILE A 532 -8.97 14.71 16.37
N THR A 533 -7.69 14.94 16.69
CA THR A 533 -6.75 13.97 17.26
C THR A 533 -6.48 14.28 18.72
N TYR A 534 -6.46 13.27 19.58
CA TYR A 534 -6.14 13.41 21.00
C TYR A 534 -5.03 12.44 21.41
N ARG A 535 -3.93 12.97 21.98
CA ARG A 535 -2.80 12.20 22.52
C ARG A 535 -2.63 12.55 23.99
N GLN A 536 -2.46 11.55 24.84
CA GLN A 536 -2.32 11.73 26.28
C GLN A 536 -1.12 10.94 26.83
N ASN A 537 -0.36 11.54 27.75
CA ASN A 537 0.75 10.91 28.49
C ASN A 537 1.75 10.17 27.57
N SER A 538 2.04 10.74 26.41
CA SER A 538 2.82 10.08 25.35
C SER A 538 4.12 10.83 25.06
N VAL A 539 5.19 10.09 24.78
CA VAL A 539 6.40 10.62 24.14
C VAL A 539 6.23 10.47 22.64
N ILE A 540 6.27 11.59 21.89
CA ILE A 540 6.10 11.61 20.44
C ILE A 540 7.32 12.26 19.79
N SER A 541 7.75 11.70 18.66
CA SER A 541 8.93 12.14 17.92
C SER A 541 8.61 12.25 16.43
N GLU A 542 9.08 13.34 15.80
CA GLU A 542 9.07 13.54 14.34
C GLU A 542 7.71 13.31 13.67
N ILE A 543 6.68 13.93 14.24
CA ILE A 543 5.30 13.77 13.80
C ILE A 543 5.01 14.61 12.56
N ASP A 544 4.41 13.99 11.55
CA ASP A 544 3.77 14.66 10.43
C ASP A 544 2.25 14.63 10.63
N ILE A 545 1.62 15.77 10.96
CA ILE A 545 0.19 15.81 11.29
C ILE A 545 -0.66 15.30 10.12
N HIS A 546 -0.35 15.68 8.89
CA HIS A 546 -1.05 15.22 7.70
C HIS A 546 -1.02 13.68 7.58
N ASN A 547 0.15 13.08 7.75
CA ASN A 547 0.32 11.63 7.62
C ASN A 547 -0.14 10.88 8.88
N ASP A 548 0.42 11.24 10.03
CA ASP A 548 0.39 10.46 11.27
C ASP A 548 -0.82 10.76 12.14
N PHE A 549 -1.52 11.89 11.95
CA PHE A 549 -2.72 12.23 12.72
C PHE A 549 -3.97 12.33 11.84
N ALA A 550 -3.89 13.01 10.69
CA ALA A 550 -5.01 13.23 9.78
C ALA A 550 -5.20 12.13 8.72
N GLY A 551 -4.22 11.24 8.55
CA GLY A 551 -4.35 10.06 7.68
C GLY A 551 -4.39 10.38 6.18
N ARG A 552 -3.70 11.46 5.77
CA ARG A 552 -3.57 11.98 4.41
C ARG A 552 -4.90 12.40 3.74
N PRO A 553 -5.62 13.42 4.25
CA PRO A 553 -6.82 13.91 3.60
C PRO A 553 -6.51 14.51 2.22
N SER A 554 -7.22 14.07 1.17
CA SER A 554 -7.05 14.60 -0.19
C SER A 554 -7.80 15.90 -0.47
N GLN A 555 -8.64 16.35 0.48
CA GLN A 555 -9.41 17.59 0.40
C GLN A 555 -9.04 18.53 1.53
N ALA A 556 -9.38 19.82 1.37
CA ALA A 556 -9.16 20.82 2.40
C ALA A 556 -9.96 20.46 3.67
N VAL A 557 -9.29 20.45 4.82
CA VAL A 557 -9.89 20.13 6.12
C VAL A 557 -9.42 21.09 7.21
N ASP A 558 -10.27 21.33 8.20
CA ASP A 558 -9.89 21.98 9.45
C ASP A 558 -9.59 20.90 10.48
N TRP A 559 -8.34 20.74 10.92
CA TRP A 559 -7.91 19.64 11.78
C TRP A 559 -7.44 20.13 13.15
N THR A 560 -7.97 19.55 14.23
CA THR A 560 -7.54 19.85 15.61
C THR A 560 -6.67 18.72 16.16
N VAL A 561 -5.54 19.06 16.77
CA VAL A 561 -4.67 18.14 17.51
C VAL A 561 -4.65 18.60 18.97
N VAL A 562 -4.88 17.67 19.89
CA VAL A 562 -4.85 17.91 21.32
C VAL A 562 -3.76 17.05 21.93
N LEU A 563 -2.77 17.72 22.54
CA LEU A 563 -1.63 17.10 23.21
C LEU A 563 -1.79 17.31 24.71
N ASP A 564 -1.99 16.22 25.45
CA ASP A 564 -2.27 16.22 26.89
C ASP A 564 -1.13 15.56 27.67
N ASN A 565 -0.35 16.37 28.40
CA ASN A 565 0.82 15.93 29.15
C ASN A 565 1.78 15.09 28.28
N CYS A 566 2.04 15.55 27.05
CA CYS A 566 2.94 14.90 26.11
C CYS A 566 4.36 15.45 26.21
N THR A 567 5.36 14.61 25.89
CA THR A 567 6.73 15.03 25.62
C THR A 567 6.98 14.93 24.12
N VAL A 568 7.28 16.04 23.47
CA VAL A 568 7.52 16.10 22.01
C VAL A 568 9.01 16.35 21.77
N LEU A 569 9.61 15.56 20.89
CA LEU A 569 11.05 15.60 20.60
C LEU A 569 11.38 15.25 19.14
N SER A 570 12.65 15.30 18.78
CA SER A 570 13.19 14.73 17.54
C SER A 570 14.54 14.08 17.84
N ASP A 571 14.90 13.07 17.05
CA ASP A 571 16.18 12.38 17.17
C ASP A 571 17.25 12.97 16.22
N ASP A 572 16.86 13.91 15.35
CA ASP A 572 17.73 14.61 14.39
C ASP A 572 17.53 16.14 14.50
N THR A 573 18.57 16.91 14.21
CA THR A 573 18.48 18.37 14.13
C THR A 573 17.82 18.86 12.83
N ASN A 574 17.81 18.02 11.79
CA ASN A 574 17.24 18.36 10.49
C ASN A 574 15.73 18.09 10.39
N ASN A 575 15.19 17.23 11.27
CA ASN A 575 13.78 16.89 11.26
C ASN A 575 13.02 17.74 12.30
N PRO A 576 11.88 18.34 11.94
CA PRO A 576 11.01 18.96 12.93
C PRO A 576 10.41 17.92 13.89
N SER A 577 10.29 18.25 15.18
CA SER A 577 9.59 17.39 16.14
C SER A 577 8.12 17.19 15.78
N ILE A 578 7.48 18.24 15.27
CA ILE A 578 6.18 18.15 14.59
C ILE A 578 6.23 19.02 13.33
N ARG A 579 5.60 18.54 12.26
CA ARG A 579 5.29 19.33 11.08
C ARG A 579 3.85 19.11 10.63
N ASN A 580 3.27 20.06 9.91
CA ASN A 580 1.93 19.86 9.36
C ASN A 580 1.91 18.85 8.21
N GLY A 581 2.93 18.83 7.36
CA GLY A 581 2.93 18.01 6.15
C GLY A 581 2.01 18.55 5.04
N SER A 582 1.72 17.70 4.06
CA SER A 582 1.18 18.12 2.75
C SER A 582 -0.35 18.19 2.69
N PHE A 583 -0.99 18.94 3.59
CA PHE A 583 -2.44 19.18 3.50
C PHE A 583 -2.83 19.88 2.18
N ALA A 584 -4.03 19.56 1.69
CA ALA A 584 -4.61 20.25 0.54
C ALA A 584 -4.78 21.76 0.82
N ALA A 585 -4.55 22.59 -0.21
CA ALA A 585 -4.65 24.04 -0.08
C ALA A 585 -6.01 24.47 0.48
N GLY A 586 -6.00 25.36 1.48
CA GLY A 586 -7.17 25.81 2.21
C GLY A 586 -7.48 25.01 3.49
N SER A 587 -6.67 24.00 3.82
CA SER A 587 -6.73 23.34 5.14
C SER A 587 -6.21 24.24 6.24
N THR A 588 -6.71 24.05 7.46
CA THR A 588 -6.20 24.70 8.67
C THR A 588 -5.90 23.68 9.75
N VAL A 589 -4.92 23.96 10.61
CA VAL A 589 -4.58 23.10 11.74
C VAL A 589 -4.69 23.89 13.05
N THR A 590 -5.37 23.32 14.05
CA THR A 590 -5.40 23.85 15.41
C THR A 590 -4.67 22.88 16.33
N ILE A 591 -3.69 23.34 17.09
CA ILE A 591 -2.97 22.51 18.08
C ILE A 591 -3.26 23.05 19.47
N ILE A 592 -3.75 22.20 20.37
CA ILE A 592 -4.08 22.54 21.74
C ILE A 592 -3.19 21.73 22.68
N CYS A 593 -2.25 22.40 23.34
CA CYS A 593 -1.39 21.78 24.35
C CYS A 593 -2.02 21.96 25.73
N ILE A 594 -2.22 20.87 26.48
CA ILE A 594 -2.80 20.88 27.83
C ILE A 594 -1.96 20.08 28.82
N ASN A 595 -2.18 20.35 30.11
CA ASN A 595 -1.60 19.66 31.27
C ASN A 595 -0.06 19.55 31.24
N GLY A 596 0.62 20.62 30.83
CA GLY A 596 2.07 20.71 30.89
C GLY A 596 2.79 20.01 29.73
N THR A 597 2.15 19.87 28.57
CA THR A 597 2.80 19.33 27.37
C THR A 597 4.10 20.08 27.07
N ASP A 598 5.19 19.34 26.95
CA ASP A 598 6.54 19.87 26.76
C ASP A 598 7.05 19.54 25.36
N TRP A 599 7.15 20.57 24.52
CA TRP A 599 7.52 20.43 23.12
C TRP A 599 8.87 21.09 22.83
N GLN A 600 9.86 20.26 22.52
CA GLN A 600 11.22 20.68 22.18
C GLN A 600 11.73 19.83 20.99
N SER A 601 12.99 20.00 20.61
CA SER A 601 13.65 19.23 19.54
C SER A 601 15.06 18.78 19.96
N HIS A 602 15.81 18.18 19.03
CA HIS A 602 17.20 17.76 19.23
C HIS A 602 18.12 18.96 19.45
N SER A 603 19.07 18.87 20.38
CA SER A 603 20.01 19.98 20.61
C SER A 603 21.29 19.87 19.77
N GLY A 604 22.02 20.97 19.64
CA GLY A 604 23.28 20.99 18.91
C GLY A 604 24.39 20.22 19.64
N SER A 605 25.18 19.42 18.91
CA SER A 605 26.33 18.70 19.47
C SER A 605 27.50 19.62 19.78
N GLY A 606 28.29 19.30 20.80
CA GLY A 606 29.49 20.06 21.10
C GLY A 606 30.63 19.82 20.09
N GLY A 607 31.37 20.86 19.75
CA GLY A 607 32.53 20.79 18.86
C GLY A 607 33.74 20.10 19.52
N ASN A 608 34.44 19.25 18.78
CA ASN A 608 35.63 18.55 19.31
C ASN A 608 36.82 19.50 19.49
N GLY A 609 37.59 19.32 20.56
CA GLY A 609 38.84 20.07 20.79
C GLY A 609 39.94 19.70 19.79
N ALA A 610 40.83 20.64 19.48
CA ALA A 610 41.92 20.39 18.55
C ALA A 610 43.00 19.46 19.12
N GLY A 611 43.58 18.63 18.27
CA GLY A 611 44.75 17.81 18.57
C GLY A 611 46.07 18.39 18.05
N TRP A 612 47.17 17.92 18.61
CA TRP A 612 48.53 18.27 18.21
C TRP A 612 49.41 17.03 18.14
N ILE A 613 50.20 16.93 17.07
CA ILE A 613 51.19 15.88 16.89
C ILE A 613 52.57 16.54 16.84
N TYR A 614 53.48 16.02 17.65
CA TYR A 614 54.87 16.43 17.60
C TYR A 614 55.59 15.78 16.43
N GLU A 615 56.09 16.59 15.50
CA GLU A 615 56.88 16.17 14.35
C GLU A 615 58.24 16.88 14.38
N PRO A 616 59.32 16.18 14.78
CA PRO A 616 60.63 16.80 15.03
C PRO A 616 61.30 17.37 13.77
N GLU A 617 60.78 17.05 12.58
CA GLU A 617 61.30 17.49 11.29
C GLU A 617 60.68 18.82 10.81
N PHE A 618 59.69 19.37 11.54
CA PHE A 618 59.01 20.63 11.21
C PHE A 618 59.40 21.77 12.17
N GLU A 619 59.27 23.02 11.72
CA GLU A 619 59.45 24.24 12.52
C GLU A 619 58.23 25.17 12.34
N PRO A 620 57.36 25.32 13.36
CA PRO A 620 57.45 24.71 14.69
C PRO A 620 57.20 23.18 14.66
N PRO A 621 57.76 22.41 15.62
CA PRO A 621 57.73 20.93 15.61
C PRO A 621 56.37 20.36 16.03
N TRP A 622 55.31 21.15 15.98
CA TRP A 622 53.97 20.78 16.40
C TRP A 622 53.00 21.10 15.27
N ILE A 623 52.33 20.07 14.79
CA ILE A 623 51.33 20.18 13.74
C ILE A 623 49.96 19.97 14.38
N GLN A 624 49.04 20.92 14.15
CA GLN A 624 47.66 20.80 14.59
C GLN A 624 46.96 19.72 13.76
N ALA A 625 46.50 18.65 14.40
CA ALA A 625 45.80 17.55 13.76
C ALA A 625 45.02 16.75 14.82
N PRO A 626 43.68 16.73 14.80
CA PRO A 626 42.76 17.52 13.96
C PRO A 626 42.59 18.98 14.45
N PHE A 627 42.02 19.85 13.60
CA PHE A 627 41.53 21.17 14.01
C PHE A 627 40.35 21.03 14.98
N ALA A 628 40.07 22.11 15.72
CA ALA A 628 38.86 22.11 16.54
C ALA A 628 37.62 22.10 15.64
N GLY A 629 36.59 21.35 16.06
CA GLY A 629 35.32 21.27 15.35
C GLY A 629 34.34 22.34 15.81
N ASP A 630 33.47 22.77 14.91
CA ASP A 630 32.33 23.63 15.23
C ASP A 630 31.28 22.84 16.03
N GLY A 631 30.48 23.56 16.82
CA GLY A 631 29.28 23.00 17.43
C GLY A 631 28.19 22.78 16.39
N GLY A 632 27.34 21.79 16.60
CA GLY A 632 26.16 21.55 15.78
C GLY A 632 25.03 22.54 16.10
N ASP A 633 24.17 22.79 15.13
CA ASP A 633 22.98 23.64 15.29
C ASP A 633 21.88 22.90 16.06
N GLY A 634 21.03 23.65 16.77
CA GLY A 634 19.81 23.11 17.38
C GLY A 634 18.74 22.78 16.33
N GLY A 635 17.88 21.80 16.64
CA GLY A 635 16.80 21.34 15.77
C GLY A 635 15.57 22.23 15.72
N ILE A 636 14.56 21.76 14.98
CA ILE A 636 13.30 22.48 14.73
C ILE A 636 12.17 21.86 15.58
N CYS A 637 11.42 22.68 16.32
CA CYS A 637 10.26 22.21 17.09
C CYS A 637 9.03 22.04 16.18
N PHE A 638 8.62 23.10 15.48
CA PHE A 638 7.45 23.10 14.61
C PHE A 638 7.75 23.65 13.22
N ASN A 639 7.26 22.96 12.19
CA ASN A 639 7.22 23.46 10.82
C ASN A 639 5.79 23.40 10.26
N ALA A 640 5.26 24.55 9.84
CA ALA A 640 3.90 24.66 9.33
C ALA A 640 3.74 24.14 7.90
N ASP A 641 4.82 23.92 7.14
CA ASP A 641 4.82 23.41 5.76
C ASP A 641 3.86 24.17 4.80
N GLY A 642 3.60 25.46 5.07
CA GLY A 642 2.70 26.27 4.25
C GLY A 642 1.21 26.11 4.58
N VAL A 643 0.86 25.44 5.68
CA VAL A 643 -0.52 25.24 6.17
C VAL A 643 -0.81 26.19 7.34
N ASP A 644 -1.90 26.96 7.24
CA ASP A 644 -2.29 27.91 8.28
C ASP A 644 -2.56 27.19 9.61
N THR A 645 -1.96 27.69 10.69
CA THR A 645 -1.96 26.99 11.99
C THR A 645 -2.25 27.93 13.15
N GLU A 646 -3.07 27.47 14.08
CA GLU A 646 -3.27 28.10 15.38
C GLU A 646 -2.80 27.17 16.51
N ILE A 647 -1.90 27.64 17.37
CA ILE A 647 -1.34 26.86 18.47
C ILE A 647 -1.71 27.51 19.80
N TYR A 648 -2.32 26.74 20.71
CA TYR A 648 -2.66 27.18 22.06
C TYR A 648 -1.70 26.58 23.08
N LEU A 649 -0.87 27.43 23.69
CA LEU A 649 0.06 27.07 24.77
C LEU A 649 -0.42 27.56 26.13
N GLU A 650 -1.29 28.58 26.15
CA GLU A 650 -1.86 29.15 27.37
C GLU A 650 -3.25 29.74 27.12
N GLY A 651 -4.08 29.76 28.16
CA GLY A 651 -5.33 30.51 28.15
C GLY A 651 -6.49 29.77 27.50
N ALA A 652 -7.54 30.52 27.14
CA ALA A 652 -8.76 29.94 26.61
C ALA A 652 -8.61 29.53 25.13
N THR A 653 -9.09 28.34 24.78
CA THR A 653 -8.85 27.75 23.44
C THR A 653 -10.03 27.89 22.48
N GLY A 654 -11.18 28.38 22.95
CA GLY A 654 -12.44 28.34 22.20
C GLY A 654 -13.04 26.93 22.02
N ASN A 655 -12.29 25.86 22.32
CA ASN A 655 -12.78 24.49 22.27
C ASN A 655 -13.49 24.13 23.60
N PRO A 656 -14.79 23.77 23.60
CA PRO A 656 -15.55 23.51 24.83
C PRO A 656 -15.10 22.24 25.57
N ALA A 657 -14.49 21.28 24.87
CA ALA A 657 -13.97 20.06 25.48
C ALA A 657 -12.59 20.28 26.14
N TYR A 658 -11.80 21.22 25.62
CA TYR A 658 -10.45 21.54 26.09
C TYR A 658 -10.31 23.04 26.37
N PRO A 659 -11.06 23.59 27.33
CA PRO A 659 -11.28 25.04 27.42
C PRO A 659 -10.04 25.85 27.83
N THR A 660 -8.98 25.19 28.33
CA THR A 660 -7.77 25.85 28.83
C THR A 660 -6.53 25.13 28.30
N ALA A 661 -5.62 25.88 27.69
CA ALA A 661 -4.30 25.41 27.29
C ALA A 661 -3.26 25.58 28.41
N ASP A 662 -2.33 24.63 28.45
CA ASP A 662 -1.16 24.60 29.32
C ASP A 662 -0.06 23.75 28.66
N GLY A 663 0.81 24.41 27.90
CA GLY A 663 1.95 23.78 27.23
C GLY A 663 3.11 24.73 26.98
N TYR A 664 4.17 24.17 26.41
CA TYR A 664 5.43 24.84 26.13
C TYR A 664 5.95 24.43 24.75
N ILE A 665 6.44 25.39 23.97
CA ILE A 665 7.33 25.17 22.81
C ILE A 665 8.64 25.86 23.13
N ARG A 666 9.74 25.10 23.20
CA ARG A 666 11.06 25.64 23.54
C ARG A 666 12.09 25.20 22.52
N ALA A 667 12.54 26.15 21.70
CA ALA A 667 13.61 25.93 20.75
C ALA A 667 14.86 25.38 21.45
N PRO A 668 15.51 24.35 20.92
CA PRO A 668 16.73 23.82 21.51
C PRO A 668 17.91 24.79 21.34
N GLY A 669 18.94 24.62 22.16
CA GLY A 669 20.19 25.39 22.05
C GLY A 669 21.16 24.81 21.03
N GLY A 670 22.04 25.66 20.49
CA GLY A 670 23.18 25.25 19.67
C GLY A 670 24.33 24.69 20.51
N GLY A 671 25.19 23.87 19.93
CA GLY A 671 26.36 23.32 20.62
C GLY A 671 27.52 24.31 20.69
N GLY A 672 28.31 24.30 21.76
CA GLY A 672 29.51 25.12 21.87
C GLY A 672 30.64 24.65 20.95
N GLY A 673 31.48 25.56 20.47
CA GLY A 673 32.62 25.22 19.61
C GLY A 673 33.70 24.42 20.35
N GLY A 674 34.55 23.69 19.64
CA GLY A 674 35.76 23.10 20.21
C GLY A 674 36.88 24.13 20.34
N SER A 675 37.66 24.10 21.43
CA SER A 675 38.84 24.99 21.52
C SER A 675 40.05 24.43 20.81
N GLY A 676 40.88 25.29 20.23
CA GLY A 676 42.22 24.94 19.77
C GLY A 676 43.21 25.36 20.85
N GLY A 677 43.88 24.42 21.52
CA GLY A 677 44.52 24.64 22.84
C GLY A 677 45.26 25.98 23.07
N SER A 678 45.36 26.36 24.35
CA SER A 678 45.87 27.67 24.82
C SER A 678 47.24 28.10 24.25
N SER A 679 48.04 27.15 23.79
CA SER A 679 49.31 27.35 23.08
C SER A 679 49.63 26.16 22.18
N ILE A 680 50.58 26.33 21.26
CA ILE A 680 51.06 25.27 20.38
C ILE A 680 51.52 24.06 21.20
N GLY A 681 51.00 22.87 20.90
CA GLY A 681 51.31 21.63 21.61
C GLY A 681 50.47 21.37 22.88
N THR A 682 49.44 22.19 23.15
CA THR A 682 48.44 21.90 24.21
C THR A 682 47.13 21.43 23.58
N PRO A 683 46.50 20.36 24.11
CA PRO A 683 45.24 19.88 23.55
C PRO A 683 44.13 20.91 23.76
N GLY A 684 43.17 20.93 22.84
CA GLY A 684 41.94 21.68 23.00
C GLY A 684 40.91 20.95 23.86
N ASN A 685 40.08 21.69 24.58
CA ASN A 685 38.88 21.16 25.24
C ASN A 685 37.71 21.09 24.24
N GLY A 686 36.82 20.11 24.43
CA GLY A 686 35.56 20.02 23.70
C GLY A 686 34.53 21.03 24.19
N GLY A 687 33.64 21.47 23.28
CA GLY A 687 32.50 22.33 23.61
C GLY A 687 31.35 21.54 24.24
N GLY A 688 30.54 22.18 25.07
CA GLY A 688 29.33 21.55 25.61
C GLY A 688 28.21 21.46 24.57
N SER A 689 27.28 20.52 24.70
CA SER A 689 26.12 20.43 23.80
C SER A 689 25.00 21.39 24.20
N GLY A 690 24.05 21.68 23.30
CA GLY A 690 22.92 22.55 23.62
C GLY A 690 21.86 21.89 24.51
N ALA A 691 20.90 22.69 25.00
CA ALA A 691 19.72 22.21 25.71
C ALA A 691 18.62 21.69 24.77
N GLY A 692 17.86 20.67 25.18
CA GLY A 692 16.73 20.11 24.41
C GLY A 692 16.19 18.80 24.99
N ASN A 693 15.01 18.35 24.54
CA ASN A 693 14.42 17.08 24.99
C ASN A 693 15.24 15.85 24.56
N THR A 694 16.02 16.01 23.50
CA THR A 694 17.04 15.04 23.09
C THR A 694 18.40 15.75 23.12
N PRO A 695 19.08 15.80 24.29
CA PRO A 695 20.39 16.43 24.38
C PRO A 695 21.40 15.69 23.52
N ALA A 696 22.09 16.41 22.64
CA ALA A 696 23.24 15.88 21.95
C ALA A 696 24.43 15.69 22.92
N VAL A 697 25.47 15.02 22.43
CA VAL A 697 26.68 14.75 23.22
C VAL A 697 27.63 15.96 23.15
N GLY A 698 28.27 16.28 24.26
CA GLY A 698 29.37 17.24 24.32
C GLY A 698 30.56 16.79 23.47
N GLY A 699 31.34 17.75 22.97
CA GLY A 699 32.50 17.50 22.13
C GLY A 699 33.59 16.76 22.90
N ALA A 700 34.30 15.87 22.23
CA ALA A 700 35.47 15.21 22.81
C ALA A 700 36.61 16.23 23.01
N GLY A 701 37.40 16.06 24.07
CA GLY A 701 38.67 16.76 24.20
C GLY A 701 39.66 16.32 23.13
N GLY A 702 40.48 17.25 22.64
CA GLY A 702 41.58 16.95 21.74
C GLY A 702 42.73 16.24 22.44
N SER A 703 43.74 15.82 21.69
CA SER A 703 44.94 15.15 22.23
C SER A 703 46.21 15.80 21.72
N ALA A 704 47.18 16.03 22.59
CA ALA A 704 48.52 16.46 22.23
C ALA A 704 49.50 15.33 22.56
N THR A 705 50.18 14.79 21.55
CA THR A 705 51.11 13.66 21.72
C THR A 705 52.53 14.07 21.34
N ASP A 706 53.46 13.89 22.28
CA ASP A 706 54.91 13.94 22.03
C ASP A 706 55.55 12.54 22.09
N PHE A 707 56.88 12.48 22.00
CA PHE A 707 57.65 11.24 22.05
C PHE A 707 57.50 10.42 23.34
N PHE A 708 56.99 11.00 24.43
CA PHE A 708 57.00 10.38 25.76
C PHE A 708 55.61 10.36 26.43
N THR A 709 54.69 11.22 26.01
CA THR A 709 53.41 11.47 26.70
C THR A 709 52.30 11.92 25.74
N THR A 710 51.07 11.54 26.06
CA THR A 710 49.86 12.12 25.46
C THR A 710 49.07 12.83 26.55
N VAL A 711 48.72 14.10 26.30
CA VAL A 711 47.85 14.90 27.15
C VAL A 711 46.51 15.06 26.43
N TYR A 712 45.40 14.89 27.15
CA TYR A 712 44.05 15.08 26.63
C TYR A 712 43.46 16.38 27.16
N GLY A 713 42.68 17.06 26.33
CA GLY A 713 41.80 18.12 26.77
C GLY A 713 40.58 17.56 27.46
N ASP A 714 39.85 18.41 28.16
CA ASP A 714 38.61 18.01 28.81
C ASP A 714 37.48 17.85 27.78
N PRO A 715 36.65 16.80 27.89
CA PRO A 715 35.43 16.71 27.10
C PRO A 715 34.42 17.77 27.57
N GLY A 716 33.59 18.25 26.64
CA GLY A 716 32.41 19.04 26.98
C GLY A 716 31.35 18.18 27.64
N GLN A 717 30.51 18.81 28.47
CA GLN A 717 29.36 18.15 29.08
C GLN A 717 28.14 18.18 28.16
N ASP A 718 27.22 17.25 28.39
CA ASP A 718 25.92 17.24 27.74
C ASP A 718 24.99 18.29 28.37
N GLY A 719 24.13 18.92 27.56
CA GLY A 719 23.02 19.72 28.03
C GLY A 719 21.87 18.88 28.59
N ASP A 720 20.77 19.52 28.94
CA ASP A 720 19.59 18.84 29.48
C ASP A 720 18.25 19.34 28.90
N ALA A 721 17.20 18.57 29.19
CA ALA A 721 15.82 18.88 28.84
C ALA A 721 15.18 19.93 29.76
N ASN A 722 15.92 20.46 30.74
CA ASN A 722 15.46 21.54 31.63
C ASN A 722 15.95 22.92 31.19
N GLY A 723 16.62 22.99 30.04
CA GLY A 723 17.02 24.24 29.41
C GLY A 723 18.45 24.65 29.68
N ASN A 724 19.27 23.80 30.28
CA ASN A 724 20.66 24.10 30.55
C ASN A 724 21.55 23.53 29.43
N GLY A 725 22.29 24.41 28.76
CA GLY A 725 23.37 24.02 27.87
C GLY A 725 24.49 23.30 28.64
N GLY A 726 25.11 22.32 28.00
CA GLY A 726 26.25 21.60 28.52
C GLY A 726 27.43 22.54 28.74
N THR A 727 28.16 22.36 29.83
CA THR A 727 29.32 23.21 30.13
C THR A 727 30.60 22.69 29.50
N GLY A 728 31.41 23.59 28.93
CA GLY A 728 32.74 23.28 28.41
C GLY A 728 33.84 23.92 29.28
N THR A 729 34.92 23.19 29.55
CA THR A 729 36.06 23.75 30.30
C THR A 729 36.65 24.95 29.53
N GLY A 730 36.64 26.13 30.15
CA GLY A 730 37.10 27.38 29.52
C GLY A 730 35.97 28.29 29.02
N GLY A 731 34.70 27.98 29.34
CA GLY A 731 33.54 28.83 29.01
C GLY A 731 32.91 28.53 27.65
N ILE A 732 33.19 27.37 27.09
CA ILE A 732 32.75 26.93 25.76
C ILE A 732 31.43 26.16 25.88
N ASN A 733 30.45 26.83 26.48
CA ASN A 733 29.17 26.21 26.82
C ASN A 733 28.31 26.05 25.56
N GLY A 734 27.50 25.00 25.53
CA GLY A 734 26.35 24.97 24.63
C GLY A 734 25.31 26.01 25.05
N GLY A 735 24.41 26.33 24.14
CA GLY A 735 23.32 27.25 24.37
C GLY A 735 22.24 26.63 25.25
N ASP A 736 21.68 27.46 26.14
CA ASP A 736 20.38 27.20 26.77
C ASP A 736 19.26 27.22 25.70
N TRP A 737 18.01 26.98 26.08
CA TRP A 737 16.89 27.04 25.13
C TRP A 737 16.88 28.33 24.30
N GLY A 738 16.85 28.17 22.98
CA GLY A 738 16.82 29.25 22.01
C GLY A 738 18.07 30.12 21.97
N GLN A 739 19.21 29.64 22.49
CA GLN A 739 20.49 30.35 22.44
C GLN A 739 21.51 29.63 21.56
N ASP A 740 22.35 30.42 20.88
CA ASP A 740 23.51 29.91 20.15
C ASP A 740 24.53 29.32 21.15
N GLY A 741 25.30 28.35 20.68
CA GLY A 741 26.47 27.88 21.39
C GLY A 741 27.57 28.94 21.45
N VAL A 742 28.43 28.87 22.46
CA VAL A 742 29.53 29.82 22.63
C VAL A 742 30.69 29.45 21.70
N ASP A 743 31.18 30.43 20.93
CA ASP A 743 32.41 30.32 20.14
C ASP A 743 33.61 29.99 21.04
N ALA A 744 34.47 29.10 20.57
CA ALA A 744 35.66 28.72 21.33
C ALA A 744 36.80 29.74 21.19
N GLY A 745 37.71 29.74 22.17
CA GLY A 745 38.97 30.49 22.12
C GLY A 745 40.17 29.63 21.69
N GLY A 746 41.27 30.28 21.33
CA GLY A 746 42.57 29.65 21.11
C GLY A 746 43.03 29.61 19.65
N ILE A 747 43.92 28.68 19.30
CA ILE A 747 44.54 28.59 17.97
C ILE A 747 43.70 27.69 17.06
N GLY A 748 42.97 28.30 16.12
CA GLY A 748 42.02 27.61 15.26
C GLY A 748 40.81 27.07 16.03
N PRO A 749 40.03 27.94 16.71
CA PRO A 749 38.84 27.53 17.45
C PRO A 749 37.69 27.19 16.50
N GLY A 750 36.81 26.29 16.94
CA GLY A 750 35.51 26.08 16.33
C GLY A 750 34.51 27.15 16.75
N GLN A 751 33.54 27.42 15.89
CA GLN A 751 32.40 28.28 16.16
C GLN A 751 31.32 27.53 16.94
N GLY A 752 30.52 28.26 17.71
CA GLY A 752 29.29 27.72 18.29
C GLY A 752 28.25 27.50 17.20
N GLY A 753 27.45 26.45 17.35
CA GLY A 753 26.28 26.19 16.52
C GLY A 753 25.15 27.16 16.85
N LEU A 754 24.27 27.39 15.88
CA LEU A 754 23.11 28.27 16.02
C LEU A 754 22.03 27.65 16.91
N ALA A 755 21.25 28.50 17.56
CA ALA A 755 20.03 28.10 18.24
C ALA A 755 19.07 27.41 17.26
N GLY A 756 18.34 26.41 17.76
CA GLY A 756 17.25 25.81 17.02
C GLY A 756 16.07 26.75 16.79
N SER A 757 15.05 26.26 16.09
CA SER A 757 13.87 27.04 15.74
C SER A 757 12.63 26.54 16.46
N GLY A 758 11.91 27.43 17.13
CA GLY A 758 10.60 27.14 17.73
C GLY A 758 9.54 26.98 16.65
N LEU A 759 9.57 27.84 15.64
CA LEU A 759 8.61 27.89 14.54
C LEU A 759 9.32 28.11 13.19
N ILE A 760 8.87 27.39 12.16
CA ILE A 760 9.10 27.71 10.75
C ILE A 760 7.73 27.81 10.06
N LYS A 761 7.41 28.95 9.43
CA LYS A 761 6.10 29.20 8.81
C LYS A 761 5.99 28.65 7.40
N SER A 762 7.09 28.61 6.65
CA SER A 762 7.10 28.13 5.26
C SER A 762 6.05 28.81 4.36
N GLY A 763 5.74 30.09 4.63
CA GLY A 763 4.73 30.88 3.90
C GLY A 763 3.30 30.81 4.45
N ALA A 764 3.05 30.03 5.51
CA ALA A 764 1.76 29.97 6.20
C ALA A 764 1.53 31.17 7.13
N THR A 765 0.27 31.37 7.54
CA THR A 765 -0.09 32.16 8.71
C THR A 765 -0.06 31.27 9.95
N VAL A 766 0.74 31.61 10.97
CA VAL A 766 0.84 30.83 12.21
C VAL A 766 0.65 31.72 13.42
N THR A 767 -0.44 31.52 14.15
CA THR A 767 -0.72 32.20 15.42
C THR A 767 -0.38 31.29 16.59
N ILE A 768 0.26 31.83 17.63
CA ILE A 768 0.56 31.09 18.86
C ILE A 768 0.01 31.89 20.05
N GLN A 769 -0.91 31.29 20.80
CA GLN A 769 -1.55 31.90 21.96
C GLN A 769 -0.75 31.58 23.22
N TYR A 770 -0.06 32.61 23.73
CA TYR A 770 0.68 32.59 25.00
C TYR A 770 0.76 34.00 25.59
N THR A 771 0.87 34.10 26.92
CA THR A 771 1.15 35.36 27.62
C THR A 771 2.47 35.31 28.38
N ASP A 772 2.84 34.15 28.91
CA ASP A 772 4.16 33.91 29.48
C ASP A 772 5.18 33.55 28.38
N THR A 773 6.21 34.38 28.24
CA THR A 773 7.29 34.18 27.26
C THR A 773 8.12 32.91 27.53
N ALA A 774 8.06 32.34 28.74
CA ALA A 774 8.69 31.05 29.01
C ALA A 774 7.98 29.87 28.32
N ARG A 775 6.72 30.06 27.89
CA ARG A 775 5.94 29.04 27.15
C ARG A 775 6.29 28.97 25.68
N PHE A 776 6.84 30.05 25.10
CA PHE A 776 7.28 30.06 23.70
C PHE A 776 8.68 30.68 23.58
N ILE A 777 9.68 29.82 23.42
CA ILE A 777 11.06 30.23 23.12
C ILE A 777 11.33 29.91 21.65
N ASN A 778 11.56 30.95 20.85
CA ASN A 778 11.60 30.81 19.39
C ASN A 778 13.01 30.49 18.82
N GLY A 779 14.08 30.86 19.52
CA GLY A 779 15.44 30.75 19.00
C GLY A 779 15.60 31.45 17.64
N SER A 780 16.12 30.71 16.66
CA SER A 780 16.34 31.19 15.28
C SER A 780 15.10 31.12 14.37
N GLY A 781 13.93 30.78 14.92
CA GLY A 781 12.70 30.56 14.15
C GLY A 781 11.99 31.84 13.66
N ASP A 782 10.98 31.64 12.81
CA ASP A 782 10.08 32.68 12.32
C ASP A 782 9.22 33.25 13.46
N THR A 783 8.88 34.55 13.39
CA THR A 783 7.97 35.16 14.37
C THR A 783 6.51 34.75 14.06
N PRO A 784 5.73 34.32 15.07
CA PRO A 784 4.28 34.12 14.94
C PRO A 784 3.56 35.40 14.46
N ASP A 785 2.41 35.25 13.80
CA ASP A 785 1.63 36.34 13.23
C ASP A 785 0.75 37.11 14.25
#